data_AF-A0A9D5A787-F1
#
_entry.id   AF-A0A9D5A787-F1
#
_cell.length_a   1.000
_cell.length_b   1.000
_cell.length_c   1.000
_cell.angle_alpha   90.00
_cell.angle_beta   90.00
_cell.angle_gamma   90.00
#
_symmetry.space_group_name_H-M   'P 1'
#
loop_
_entity.id
_entity.type
_entity.pdbx_description
1 polymer ?
#
loop_
_entity_poly.entity_id
_entity_poly.type
_entity_poly.pdbx_seq_one_letter_code
_entity_poly.pdbx_strand_id
1 'polypeptide(L)'
;MDSHTSELLALVSFFLFILVALKIGRNLKKKGSSTNLPPGPWKLPVIGHIHHLVTSTPHRKLRDLAKIYGPLMQLQLGEIFAVVVSSPEYAKEVLKTHDIIFASRPKIVAMEIISYGCTDIAFSPYGNYWRQLRKICKRELLTPKRVSSFQPIREEVLTDLIKRIDSQQGSPINFTQLVVSSTFAIITKAAFGNKCKVLGLPSLGNGDAVAGGFDIAELFPSAKWLHLVSGLRQKLEGLHRQVDELLEKVIIEHKEAKQGQGEAEEDLVNVLLNFQGGNENEQDICLTDNNIKAIILDIFGAGGDTSASTIVWVMSELIRDPRVMKKAQHEVREIFKTRGNVGENCINELEYLKSIVKETLRLHPPAPLLLPRECGQACEIDGYHIPVKTKVIVNAWAIGRDPKYWFEPERFYPERFIGSSIDYKGSNFEYIPFGAGRRMCPGITFGLISVELSLAFLLYHFDWKLPNGMKGEDLDMAEQFGATIKRKDDLYLIPTAPIPSVDCNSFKCYNCDKVGHLAKDCRIEKKVEETTNLTLEAEANEGFLLMAQNEINTNDNVWYLDSGASNHMCGHKHLFKEMRKIEDGNVSFGDASKVKVEGKGTIRYLQKDGLIGSIQDVYYVPNLKTNILSLGQLTAKGYSILMKERILYLKDKLGHLTARVEMERNRMYKLNLINVREKCLQVNVEDKASLWHLRFGHLHHAGLRRC
;
A
#
# COMPACT_ATOMS: atom_id res chain seq x y z
N MET A 1 -60.69 -1.97 -6.08
CA MET A 1 -59.89 -1.02 -6.88
C MET A 1 -59.03 -1.84 -7.86
N ASP A 2 -59.63 -2.87 -8.49
CA ASP A 2 -58.90 -4.06 -8.98
C ASP A 2 -59.20 -4.45 -10.42
N SER A 3 -60.26 -3.91 -11.06
CA SER A 3 -60.56 -4.19 -12.48
C SER A 3 -59.73 -3.31 -13.41
N HIS A 4 -59.60 -2.01 -13.11
CA HIS A 4 -58.88 -1.06 -13.97
C HIS A 4 -57.37 -1.29 -14.00
N THR A 5 -56.78 -1.81 -12.91
CA THR A 5 -55.36 -2.19 -12.87
C THR A 5 -55.10 -3.45 -13.69
N SER A 6 -56.03 -4.41 -13.68
CA SER A 6 -55.97 -5.62 -14.50
C SER A 6 -56.15 -5.33 -16.00
N GLU A 7 -57.09 -4.46 -16.36
CA GLU A 7 -57.29 -4.02 -17.74
C GLU A 7 -56.07 -3.26 -18.29
N LEU A 8 -55.47 -2.40 -17.47
CA LEU A 8 -54.25 -1.69 -17.84
C LEU A 8 -53.08 -2.66 -18.04
N LEU A 9 -52.91 -3.66 -17.17
CA LEU A 9 -51.88 -4.69 -17.33
C LEU A 9 -52.09 -5.53 -18.60
N ALA A 10 -53.33 -5.88 -18.91
CA ALA A 10 -53.69 -6.65 -20.10
C ALA A 10 -53.42 -5.83 -21.38
N LEU A 11 -53.77 -4.55 -21.40
CA LEU A 11 -53.49 -3.64 -22.52
C LEU A 11 -51.99 -3.44 -22.72
N VAL A 12 -51.21 -3.24 -21.65
CA VAL A 12 -49.75 -3.13 -21.70
C VAL A 12 -49.12 -4.43 -22.22
N SER A 13 -49.58 -5.58 -21.75
CA SER A 13 -49.11 -6.90 -22.19
C SER A 13 -49.44 -7.17 -23.67
N PHE A 14 -50.65 -6.79 -24.11
CA PHE A 14 -51.08 -6.91 -25.51
C PHE A 14 -50.27 -5.98 -26.43
N PHE A 15 -49.99 -4.76 -26.00
CA PHE A 15 -49.17 -3.82 -26.77
C PHE A 15 -47.71 -4.29 -26.87
N LEU A 16 -47.15 -4.82 -25.78
CA LEU A 16 -45.83 -5.47 -25.78
C LEU A 16 -45.81 -6.68 -26.74
N PHE A 17 -46.87 -7.49 -26.74
CA PHE A 17 -47.00 -8.63 -27.65
C PHE A 17 -47.04 -8.19 -29.12
N ILE A 18 -47.82 -7.15 -29.46
CA ILE A 18 -47.85 -6.59 -30.83
C ILE A 18 -46.49 -6.02 -31.23
N LEU A 19 -45.80 -5.29 -30.35
CA LEU A 19 -44.47 -4.77 -30.63
C LEU A 19 -43.44 -5.89 -30.87
N VAL A 20 -43.51 -6.96 -30.09
CA VAL A 20 -42.68 -8.16 -30.28
C VAL A 20 -43.02 -8.84 -31.60
N ALA A 21 -44.31 -9.05 -31.91
CA ALA A 21 -44.77 -9.66 -33.16
C ALA A 21 -44.36 -8.84 -34.40
N LEU A 22 -44.48 -7.51 -34.36
CA LEU A 22 -44.05 -6.63 -35.44
C LEU A 22 -42.52 -6.63 -35.64
N LYS A 23 -41.75 -6.73 -34.55
CA LYS A 23 -40.28 -6.81 -34.61
C LYS A 23 -39.81 -8.18 -35.12
N ILE A 24 -40.49 -9.26 -34.73
CA ILE A 24 -40.28 -10.61 -35.28
C ILE A 24 -40.62 -10.62 -36.79
N GLY A 25 -41.77 -10.07 -37.18
CA GLY A 25 -42.20 -9.98 -38.58
C GLY A 25 -41.26 -9.15 -39.46
N ARG A 26 -40.65 -8.09 -38.92
CA ARG A 26 -39.60 -7.30 -39.62
C ARG A 26 -38.27 -8.05 -39.73
N ASN A 27 -37.90 -8.84 -38.73
CA ASN A 27 -36.66 -9.64 -38.76
C ASN A 27 -36.77 -10.83 -39.73
N LEU A 28 -37.95 -11.43 -39.90
CA LEU A 28 -38.20 -12.49 -40.90
C LEU A 28 -38.01 -12.00 -42.35
N LYS A 29 -38.11 -10.69 -42.61
CA LYS A 29 -37.90 -10.08 -43.94
C LYS A 29 -36.43 -9.76 -44.26
N LYS A 30 -35.51 -9.84 -43.30
CA LYS A 30 -34.07 -9.70 -43.56
C LYS A 30 -33.44 -11.07 -43.82
N LYS A 31 -33.52 -11.55 -45.06
CA LYS A 31 -32.56 -12.56 -45.57
C LYS A 31 -31.20 -11.88 -45.67
N GLY A 32 -30.41 -11.93 -44.61
CA GLY A 32 -29.00 -11.52 -44.63
C GLY A 32 -28.13 -12.67 -45.13
N SER A 33 -27.17 -12.33 -45.99
CA SER A 33 -25.99 -13.15 -46.30
C SER A 33 -25.48 -13.85 -45.03
N SER A 34 -25.16 -15.14 -45.10
CA SER A 34 -24.60 -15.90 -43.99
C SER A 34 -23.17 -15.42 -43.70
N THR A 35 -23.03 -14.27 -43.04
CA THR A 35 -21.76 -13.84 -42.48
C THR A 35 -21.37 -14.83 -41.39
N ASN A 36 -20.17 -15.40 -41.49
CA ASN A 36 -19.65 -16.34 -40.51
C ASN A 36 -19.35 -15.59 -39.20
N LEU A 37 -20.33 -15.46 -38.31
CA LEU A 37 -20.17 -14.79 -37.01
C LEU A 37 -19.66 -15.80 -35.97
N PRO A 38 -18.96 -15.35 -34.91
CA PRO A 38 -18.58 -16.24 -33.81
C PRO A 38 -19.80 -16.98 -33.24
N PRO A 39 -19.64 -18.21 -32.73
CA PRO A 39 -20.71 -18.96 -32.09
C PRO A 39 -21.26 -18.21 -30.87
N GLY A 40 -22.49 -18.50 -30.46
CA GLY A 40 -23.09 -17.88 -29.30
C GLY A 40 -24.36 -18.60 -28.82
N PRO A 41 -24.82 -18.31 -27.59
CA PRO A 41 -26.05 -18.88 -27.06
C PRO A 41 -27.28 -18.47 -27.86
N TRP A 42 -28.41 -19.13 -27.57
CA TRP A 42 -29.69 -18.72 -28.14
C TRP A 42 -30.12 -17.35 -27.58
N LYS A 43 -30.83 -16.57 -28.40
CA LYS A 43 -31.23 -15.20 -28.09
C LYS A 43 -32.74 -15.02 -28.12
N LEU A 44 -33.25 -14.19 -27.20
CA LEU A 44 -34.65 -13.77 -27.19
C LEU A 44 -34.87 -12.53 -28.09
N PRO A 45 -36.08 -12.33 -28.64
CA PRO A 45 -36.43 -11.08 -29.31
C PRO A 45 -36.21 -9.88 -28.38
N VAL A 46 -35.82 -8.74 -28.95
CA VAL A 46 -35.56 -7.46 -28.26
C VAL A 46 -34.36 -7.48 -27.31
N ILE A 47 -34.35 -8.32 -26.28
CA ILE A 47 -33.32 -8.32 -25.22
C ILE A 47 -32.07 -9.12 -25.59
N GLY A 48 -32.13 -9.96 -26.62
CA GLY A 48 -31.01 -10.79 -27.05
C GLY A 48 -30.62 -11.79 -25.95
N HIS A 49 -29.37 -11.73 -25.52
CA HIS A 49 -28.74 -12.65 -24.56
C HIS A 49 -28.68 -12.09 -23.13
N ILE A 50 -29.28 -10.92 -22.85
CA ILE A 50 -29.25 -10.31 -21.50
C ILE A 50 -29.71 -11.28 -20.42
N HIS A 51 -30.73 -12.10 -20.71
CA HIS A 51 -31.27 -13.11 -19.78
C HIS A 51 -30.23 -14.16 -19.32
N HIS A 52 -29.18 -14.42 -20.12
CA HIS A 52 -28.08 -15.31 -19.71
C HIS A 52 -27.14 -14.66 -18.69
N LEU A 53 -27.17 -13.32 -18.57
CA LEU A 53 -26.27 -12.52 -17.76
C LEU A 53 -26.97 -11.83 -16.57
N VAL A 54 -28.19 -12.25 -16.22
CA VAL A 54 -28.87 -11.82 -14.99
C VAL A 54 -28.20 -12.49 -13.79
N THR A 55 -27.06 -11.94 -13.37
CA THR A 55 -26.23 -12.45 -12.28
C THR A 55 -25.42 -11.30 -11.67
N SER A 56 -25.01 -11.46 -10.42
CA SER A 56 -24.07 -10.55 -9.75
C SER A 56 -22.61 -10.72 -10.22
N THR A 57 -22.30 -11.79 -10.98
CA THR A 57 -20.92 -12.11 -11.43
C THR A 57 -20.87 -12.40 -12.94
N PRO A 58 -21.13 -11.41 -13.81
CA PRO A 58 -21.21 -11.62 -15.26
C PRO A 58 -19.91 -12.18 -15.86
N HIS A 59 -18.73 -11.82 -15.35
CA HIS A 59 -17.44 -12.36 -15.79
C HIS A 59 -17.32 -13.89 -15.62
N ARG A 60 -17.85 -14.44 -14.51
CA ARG A 60 -17.88 -15.88 -14.28
C ARG A 60 -18.86 -16.57 -15.24
N LYS A 61 -20.03 -15.97 -15.42
CA LYS A 61 -21.05 -16.50 -16.34
C LYS A 61 -20.57 -16.48 -17.79
N LEU A 62 -19.84 -15.45 -18.19
CA LEU A 62 -19.20 -15.36 -19.51
C LEU A 62 -18.14 -16.44 -19.71
N ARG A 63 -17.33 -16.76 -18.68
CA ARG A 63 -16.41 -17.92 -18.74
C ARG A 63 -17.18 -19.21 -18.98
N ASP A 64 -18.27 -19.43 -18.24
CA ASP A 64 -19.04 -20.67 -18.32
C ASP A 64 -19.70 -20.85 -19.69
N LEU A 65 -20.20 -19.76 -20.28
CA LEU A 65 -20.67 -19.75 -21.67
C LEU A 65 -19.54 -20.01 -22.66
N ALA A 66 -18.36 -19.42 -22.47
CA ALA A 66 -17.20 -19.65 -23.34
C ALA A 66 -16.72 -21.11 -23.33
N LYS A 67 -16.92 -21.85 -22.23
CA LYS A 67 -16.65 -23.31 -22.20
C LYS A 67 -17.59 -24.12 -23.11
N ILE A 68 -18.78 -23.60 -23.40
CA ILE A 68 -19.80 -24.27 -24.24
C ILE A 68 -19.66 -23.83 -25.70
N TYR A 69 -19.52 -22.52 -25.93
CA TYR A 69 -19.55 -21.93 -27.27
C TYR A 69 -18.17 -21.69 -27.87
N GLY A 70 -17.11 -21.79 -27.07
CA GLY A 70 -15.74 -21.52 -27.47
C GLY A 70 -15.20 -20.18 -26.95
N PRO A 71 -13.87 -19.98 -27.01
CA PRO A 71 -13.21 -18.82 -26.39
C PRO A 71 -13.40 -17.50 -27.14
N LEU A 72 -13.94 -17.52 -28.36
CA LEU A 72 -14.45 -16.37 -29.09
C LEU A 72 -15.95 -16.57 -29.32
N MET A 73 -16.79 -15.80 -28.64
CA MET A 73 -18.24 -15.95 -28.75
C MET A 73 -18.95 -14.61 -28.96
N GLN A 74 -20.09 -14.63 -29.65
CA GLN A 74 -20.92 -13.45 -29.86
C GLN A 74 -22.06 -13.35 -28.84
N LEU A 75 -22.43 -12.13 -28.50
CA LEU A 75 -23.60 -11.78 -27.69
C LEU A 75 -24.27 -10.52 -28.26
N GLN A 76 -25.55 -10.63 -28.62
CA GLN A 76 -26.46 -9.50 -28.72
C GLN A 76 -26.98 -9.11 -27.33
N LEU A 77 -26.58 -7.95 -26.79
CA LEU A 77 -27.03 -7.41 -25.51
C LEU A 77 -27.97 -6.22 -25.77
N GLY A 78 -29.28 -6.49 -25.82
CA GLY A 78 -30.24 -5.47 -26.28
C GLY A 78 -29.92 -5.05 -27.71
N GLU A 79 -29.56 -3.79 -27.92
CA GLU A 79 -29.15 -3.25 -29.22
C GLU A 79 -27.65 -3.35 -29.49
N ILE A 80 -26.86 -3.68 -28.47
CA ILE A 80 -25.40 -3.74 -28.56
C ILE A 80 -24.96 -5.13 -29.03
N PHE A 81 -24.30 -5.20 -30.17
CA PHE A 81 -23.60 -6.42 -30.59
C PHE A 81 -22.22 -6.47 -29.94
N ALA A 82 -21.92 -7.57 -29.26
CA ALA A 82 -20.69 -7.78 -28.52
C ALA A 82 -20.02 -9.10 -28.89
N VAL A 83 -18.69 -9.12 -28.79
CA VAL A 83 -17.86 -10.32 -28.88
C VAL A 83 -17.06 -10.46 -27.58
N VAL A 84 -17.03 -11.68 -27.05
CA VAL A 84 -16.36 -12.02 -25.81
C VAL A 84 -15.15 -12.88 -26.13
N VAL A 85 -14.00 -12.46 -25.61
CA VAL A 85 -12.70 -13.07 -25.80
C VAL A 85 -12.25 -13.68 -24.48
N SER A 86 -12.02 -14.99 -24.45
CA SER A 86 -11.72 -15.75 -23.23
C SER A 86 -10.48 -16.64 -23.34
N SER A 87 -9.66 -16.50 -24.39
CA SER A 87 -8.36 -17.19 -24.51
C SER A 87 -7.20 -16.21 -24.78
N PRO A 88 -5.95 -16.59 -24.42
CA PRO A 88 -4.76 -15.82 -24.76
C PRO A 88 -4.59 -15.56 -26.26
N GLU A 89 -4.90 -16.53 -27.12
CA GLU A 89 -4.73 -16.41 -28.57
C GLU A 89 -5.61 -15.30 -29.14
N TYR A 90 -6.91 -15.30 -28.82
CA TYR A 90 -7.82 -14.26 -29.30
C TYR A 90 -7.60 -12.91 -28.60
N ALA A 91 -7.14 -12.92 -27.35
CA ALA A 91 -6.73 -11.69 -26.68
C ALA A 91 -5.54 -11.04 -27.39
N LYS A 92 -4.58 -11.85 -27.88
CA LYS A 92 -3.47 -11.37 -28.71
C LYS A 92 -3.95 -10.80 -30.03
N GLU A 93 -4.89 -11.46 -30.71
CA GLU A 93 -5.46 -10.95 -31.95
C GLU A 93 -6.12 -9.58 -31.76
N VAL A 94 -6.96 -9.42 -30.73
CA VAL A 94 -7.68 -8.16 -30.47
C VAL A 94 -6.76 -7.06 -29.94
N LEU A 95 -5.86 -7.39 -29.02
CA LEU A 95 -5.09 -6.38 -28.27
C LEU A 95 -3.75 -6.05 -28.92
N LYS A 96 -3.23 -6.89 -29.81
CA LYS A 96 -1.91 -6.71 -30.45
C LYS A 96 -1.95 -6.81 -31.97
N THR A 97 -2.48 -7.90 -32.55
CA THR A 97 -2.45 -8.09 -34.01
C THR A 97 -3.30 -7.04 -34.73
N HIS A 98 -4.53 -6.83 -34.26
CA HIS A 98 -5.49 -5.87 -34.79
C HIS A 98 -5.69 -4.67 -33.84
N ASP A 99 -4.62 -4.27 -33.14
CA ASP A 99 -4.71 -3.35 -32.00
C ASP A 99 -5.31 -1.97 -32.36
N ILE A 100 -5.04 -1.45 -33.57
CA ILE A 100 -5.59 -0.20 -34.10
C ILE A 100 -7.10 -0.34 -34.36
N ILE A 101 -7.50 -1.46 -34.97
CA ILE A 101 -8.92 -1.72 -35.29
C ILE A 101 -9.75 -1.74 -34.01
N PHE A 102 -9.23 -2.34 -32.95
CA PHE A 102 -9.91 -2.41 -31.66
C PHE A 102 -9.48 -1.30 -30.69
N ALA A 103 -8.78 -0.26 -31.15
CA ALA A 103 -8.26 0.77 -30.25
C ALA A 103 -9.34 1.72 -29.72
N SER A 104 -10.54 1.76 -30.31
CA SER A 104 -11.61 2.67 -29.87
C SER A 104 -12.35 2.14 -28.63
N ARG A 105 -13.24 2.96 -28.08
CA ARG A 105 -14.10 2.68 -26.92
C ARG A 105 -15.56 2.87 -27.31
N PRO A 106 -16.48 2.01 -26.83
CA PRO A 106 -17.90 2.25 -27.01
C PRO A 106 -18.31 3.49 -26.21
N LYS A 107 -19.29 4.23 -26.72
CA LYS A 107 -19.90 5.34 -25.97
C LYS A 107 -20.78 4.77 -24.86
N ILE A 108 -20.47 5.15 -23.62
CA ILE A 108 -21.23 4.82 -22.42
C ILE A 108 -21.73 6.15 -21.85
N VAL A 109 -23.05 6.31 -21.71
CA VAL A 109 -23.66 7.59 -21.32
C VAL A 109 -23.14 8.06 -19.96
N ALA A 110 -22.97 7.14 -19.01
CA ALA A 110 -22.40 7.46 -17.71
C ALA A 110 -21.00 8.07 -17.80
N MET A 111 -20.13 7.50 -18.64
CA MET A 111 -18.77 8.01 -18.84
C MET A 111 -18.75 9.28 -19.68
N GLU A 112 -19.68 9.44 -20.62
CA GLU A 112 -19.82 10.68 -21.39
C GLU A 112 -20.16 11.87 -20.47
N ILE A 113 -21.05 11.66 -19.50
CA ILE A 113 -21.43 12.69 -18.52
C ILE A 113 -20.29 12.93 -17.52
N ILE A 114 -19.78 11.88 -16.87
CA ILE A 114 -18.79 12.01 -15.79
C ILE A 114 -17.45 12.53 -16.34
N SER A 115 -17.00 12.04 -17.49
CA SER A 115 -15.68 12.31 -18.05
C SER A 115 -15.67 13.40 -19.13
N TYR A 116 -16.55 14.41 -18.99
CA TYR A 116 -16.59 15.61 -19.84
C TYR A 116 -16.58 15.28 -21.35
N GLY A 117 -17.54 14.45 -21.78
CA GLY A 117 -17.66 14.02 -23.18
C GLY A 117 -16.64 12.96 -23.61
N CYS A 118 -16.15 12.14 -22.67
CA CYS A 118 -15.06 11.19 -22.89
C CYS A 118 -13.77 11.86 -23.40
N THR A 119 -13.39 12.98 -22.79
CA THR A 119 -12.09 13.63 -23.04
C THR A 119 -10.99 13.17 -22.07
N ASP A 120 -11.29 12.14 -21.29
CA ASP A 120 -10.37 11.43 -20.40
C ASP A 120 -9.44 10.46 -21.14
N ILE A 121 -8.63 9.73 -20.40
CA ILE A 121 -7.61 8.84 -20.97
C ILE A 121 -8.18 7.44 -21.29
N ALA A 122 -9.09 6.95 -20.45
CA ALA A 122 -9.64 5.61 -20.51
C ALA A 122 -10.69 5.43 -21.61
N PHE A 123 -11.65 6.37 -21.71
CA PHE A 123 -12.84 6.29 -22.57
C PHE A 123 -12.78 7.13 -23.86
N SER A 124 -11.77 8.00 -24.02
CA SER A 124 -11.64 8.78 -25.25
C SER A 124 -11.48 7.91 -26.51
N PRO A 125 -12.21 8.22 -27.61
CA PRO A 125 -12.07 7.51 -28.88
C PRO A 125 -10.63 7.48 -29.39
N TYR A 126 -10.29 6.47 -30.20
CA TYR A 126 -8.94 6.42 -30.78
C TYR A 126 -8.80 7.51 -31.84
N GLY A 127 -7.73 8.30 -31.74
CA GLY A 127 -7.47 9.40 -32.67
C GLY A 127 -6.25 10.20 -32.24
N ASN A 128 -5.98 11.31 -32.94
CA ASN A 128 -4.82 12.16 -32.65
C ASN A 128 -4.85 12.70 -31.21
N TYR A 129 -6.00 13.19 -30.74
CA TYR A 129 -6.18 13.65 -29.35
C TYR A 129 -5.73 12.60 -28.33
N TRP A 130 -6.30 11.39 -28.39
CA TRP A 130 -5.96 10.32 -27.45
C TRP A 130 -4.48 9.90 -27.55
N ARG A 131 -3.90 9.85 -28.76
CA ARG A 131 -2.47 9.53 -28.93
C ARG A 131 -1.58 10.55 -28.23
N GLN A 132 -1.95 11.82 -28.30
CA GLN A 132 -1.24 12.90 -27.62
C GLN A 132 -1.43 12.85 -26.10
N LEU A 133 -2.65 12.61 -25.62
CA LEU A 133 -2.89 12.35 -24.19
C LEU A 133 -2.04 11.18 -23.68
N ARG A 134 -1.92 10.09 -24.43
CA ARG A 134 -1.04 8.97 -24.07
C ARG A 134 0.43 9.33 -24.04
N LYS A 135 0.87 10.18 -24.97
CA LYS A 135 2.24 10.73 -24.96
C LYS A 135 2.49 11.54 -23.69
N ILE A 136 1.57 12.43 -23.31
CA ILE A 136 1.64 13.22 -22.05
C ILE A 136 1.67 12.29 -20.84
N CYS A 137 0.77 11.31 -20.76
CA CYS A 137 0.73 10.35 -19.64
C CYS A 137 2.08 9.65 -19.45
N LYS A 138 2.64 9.12 -20.55
CA LYS A 138 3.88 8.33 -20.50
C LYS A 138 5.12 9.18 -20.27
N ARG A 139 5.16 10.42 -20.76
CA ARG A 139 6.35 11.28 -20.74
C ARG A 139 6.40 12.25 -19.58
N GLU A 140 5.25 12.62 -19.02
CA GLU A 140 5.17 13.70 -18.03
C GLU A 140 4.52 13.23 -16.71
N LEU A 141 3.37 12.56 -16.78
CA LEU A 141 2.55 12.24 -15.59
C LEU A 141 3.00 10.98 -14.86
N LEU A 142 3.37 9.92 -15.59
CA LEU A 142 3.57 8.56 -15.04
C LEU A 142 4.95 8.01 -15.41
N THR A 143 5.95 8.88 -15.54
CA THR A 143 7.34 8.44 -15.69
C THR A 143 7.85 7.78 -14.40
N PRO A 144 8.83 6.87 -14.45
CA PRO A 144 9.45 6.33 -13.25
C PRO A 144 9.94 7.43 -12.30
N LYS A 145 10.57 8.49 -12.84
CA LYS A 145 11.04 9.64 -12.07
C LYS A 145 9.90 10.36 -11.32
N ARG A 146 8.77 10.61 -12.00
CA ARG A 146 7.59 11.25 -11.39
C ARG A 146 6.92 10.34 -10.36
N VAL A 147 6.83 9.04 -10.62
CA VAL A 147 6.28 8.10 -9.64
C VAL A 147 7.15 8.08 -8.38
N SER A 148 8.48 8.06 -8.52
CA SER A 148 9.41 8.12 -7.39
C SER A 148 9.35 9.45 -6.63
N SER A 149 9.06 10.59 -7.29
CA SER A 149 8.91 11.86 -6.57
C SER A 149 7.73 11.89 -5.60
N PHE A 150 6.76 10.98 -5.75
CA PHE A 150 5.64 10.81 -4.82
C PHE A 150 5.96 9.84 -3.65
N GLN A 151 7.21 9.38 -3.50
CA GLN A 151 7.61 8.54 -2.37
C GLN A 151 7.28 9.18 -1.01
N PRO A 152 7.61 10.47 -0.74
CA PRO A 152 7.30 11.07 0.55
C PRO A 152 5.81 11.07 0.88
N ILE A 153 4.96 11.29 -0.13
CA ILE A 153 3.50 11.24 -0.01
C ILE A 153 3.04 9.84 0.43
N ARG A 154 3.58 8.80 -0.21
CA ARG A 154 3.22 7.41 0.13
C ARG A 154 3.65 7.08 1.55
N GLU A 155 4.90 7.38 1.92
CA GLU A 155 5.45 7.06 3.23
C GLU A 155 4.72 7.82 4.36
N GLU A 156 4.35 9.08 4.14
CA GLU A 156 3.55 9.87 5.07
C GLU A 156 2.16 9.24 5.29
N VAL A 157 1.42 8.99 4.21
CA VAL A 157 0.05 8.44 4.30
C VAL A 157 0.05 7.04 4.91
N LEU A 158 1.03 6.20 4.58
CA LEU A 158 1.15 4.86 5.12
C LEU A 158 1.58 4.89 6.59
N THR A 159 2.47 5.79 6.97
CA THR A 159 2.81 6.02 8.38
C THR A 159 1.57 6.36 9.21
N ASP A 160 0.70 7.22 8.69
CA ASP A 160 -0.56 7.59 9.35
C ASP A 160 -1.56 6.43 9.39
N LEU A 161 -1.63 5.61 8.33
CA LEU A 161 -2.41 4.38 8.33
C LEU A 161 -1.97 3.44 9.46
N ILE A 162 -0.67 3.20 9.58
CA ILE A 162 -0.10 2.34 10.64
C ILE A 162 -0.40 2.92 12.03
N LYS A 163 -0.30 4.24 12.22
CA LYS A 163 -0.71 4.92 13.47
C LYS A 163 -2.17 4.67 13.84
N ARG A 164 -3.08 4.76 12.87
CA ARG A 164 -4.52 4.55 13.08
C ARG A 164 -4.89 3.09 13.38
N ILE A 165 -4.18 2.15 12.74
CA ILE A 165 -4.35 0.72 13.00
C ILE A 165 -3.80 0.39 14.40
N ASP A 166 -2.64 0.95 14.75
CA ASP A 166 -1.99 0.70 16.02
C ASP A 166 -2.79 1.19 17.23
N SER A 167 -3.46 2.34 17.10
CA SER A 167 -4.33 2.84 18.18
C SER A 167 -5.57 1.96 18.43
N GLN A 168 -5.79 0.95 17.59
CA GLN A 168 -6.90 -0.01 17.66
C GLN A 168 -6.37 -1.45 17.75
N GLN A 169 -5.14 -1.65 18.27
CA GLN A 169 -4.61 -3.01 18.48
C GLN A 169 -5.54 -3.85 19.36
N GLY A 170 -5.70 -5.12 18.98
CA GLY A 170 -6.51 -6.08 19.71
C GLY A 170 -8.02 -5.95 19.50
N SER A 171 -8.51 -4.92 18.80
CA SER A 171 -9.92 -4.79 18.43
C SER A 171 -10.16 -5.03 16.92
N PRO A 172 -11.38 -5.48 16.52
CA PRO A 172 -11.73 -5.58 15.12
C PRO A 172 -11.79 -4.19 14.46
N ILE A 173 -11.08 -4.04 13.33
CA ILE A 173 -11.12 -2.83 12.51
C ILE A 173 -11.73 -3.15 11.13
N ASN A 174 -12.42 -2.18 10.53
CA ASN A 174 -12.79 -2.25 9.12
C ASN A 174 -11.54 -1.98 8.26
N PHE A 175 -10.87 -3.06 7.87
CA PHE A 175 -9.63 -3.00 7.11
C PHE A 175 -9.88 -2.45 5.70
N THR A 176 -10.99 -2.83 5.05
CA THR A 176 -11.35 -2.32 3.72
C THR A 176 -11.42 -0.80 3.71
N GLN A 177 -12.16 -0.19 4.64
CA GLN A 177 -12.37 1.25 4.66
C GLN A 177 -11.06 2.02 4.94
N LEU A 178 -10.19 1.49 5.80
CA LEU A 178 -8.89 2.08 6.10
C LEU A 178 -7.99 2.07 4.85
N VAL A 179 -7.92 0.93 4.14
CA VAL A 179 -7.14 0.81 2.90
C VAL A 179 -7.68 1.74 1.82
N VAL A 180 -8.99 1.73 1.58
CA VAL A 180 -9.64 2.62 0.60
C VAL A 180 -9.33 4.07 0.92
N SER A 181 -9.46 4.48 2.19
CA SER A 181 -9.16 5.86 2.59
C SER A 181 -7.69 6.23 2.34
N SER A 182 -6.75 5.31 2.61
CA SER A 182 -5.33 5.55 2.42
C SER A 182 -4.91 5.58 0.95
N THR A 183 -5.42 4.69 0.10
CA THR A 183 -5.12 4.72 -1.34
C THR A 183 -5.67 5.98 -1.98
N PHE A 184 -6.89 6.40 -1.61
CA PHE A 184 -7.45 7.66 -2.06
C PHE A 184 -6.66 8.87 -1.54
N ALA A 185 -6.15 8.84 -0.30
CA ALA A 185 -5.27 9.90 0.20
C ALA A 185 -3.95 10.01 -0.59
N ILE A 186 -3.32 8.89 -0.95
CA ILE A 186 -2.09 8.86 -1.77
C ILE A 186 -2.38 9.51 -3.14
N ILE A 187 -3.41 9.06 -3.85
CA ILE A 187 -3.70 9.58 -5.18
C ILE A 187 -4.21 11.03 -5.13
N THR A 188 -4.97 11.44 -4.11
CA THR A 188 -5.39 12.84 -3.92
C THR A 188 -4.17 13.74 -3.81
N LYS A 189 -3.21 13.41 -2.93
CA LYS A 189 -2.00 14.21 -2.75
C LYS A 189 -1.13 14.22 -4.00
N ALA A 190 -0.99 13.09 -4.69
CA ALA A 190 -0.22 13.03 -5.94
C ALA A 190 -0.88 13.82 -7.08
N ALA A 191 -2.21 13.75 -7.18
CA ALA A 191 -2.98 14.39 -8.23
C ALA A 191 -3.15 15.90 -8.02
N PHE A 192 -3.51 16.31 -6.81
CA PHE A 192 -3.98 17.66 -6.49
C PHE A 192 -3.11 18.43 -5.47
N GLY A 193 -2.00 17.82 -5.01
CA GLY A 193 -1.17 18.36 -3.95
C GLY A 193 -1.89 18.47 -2.59
N ASN A 194 -1.31 19.26 -1.68
CA ASN A 194 -1.90 19.55 -0.35
C ASN A 194 -3.04 20.59 -0.40
N LYS A 195 -3.37 21.12 -1.58
CA LYS A 195 -4.37 22.17 -1.78
C LYS A 195 -5.79 21.64 -1.70
N CYS A 196 -5.97 20.38 -2.06
CA CYS A 196 -7.26 19.71 -2.00
C CYS A 196 -7.53 19.19 -0.58
N LYS A 197 -8.22 19.98 0.26
CA LYS A 197 -8.81 19.52 1.54
C LYS A 197 -10.03 18.61 1.34
N VAL A 198 -10.17 17.97 0.18
CA VAL A 198 -11.38 17.22 -0.19
C VAL A 198 -11.38 15.89 0.53
N LEU A 199 -11.91 15.93 1.75
CA LEU A 199 -12.71 14.87 2.32
C LEU A 199 -13.81 14.50 1.30
N GLY A 200 -13.75 13.27 0.80
CA GLY A 200 -14.87 12.57 0.21
C GLY A 200 -15.42 13.20 -1.07
N LEU A 201 -14.73 13.01 -2.19
CA LEU A 201 -15.47 12.83 -3.44
C LEU A 201 -16.56 11.77 -3.14
N PRO A 202 -17.86 12.06 -3.34
CA PRO A 202 -18.92 11.11 -3.07
C PRO A 202 -18.54 9.79 -3.73
N SER A 203 -18.63 8.67 -3.00
CA SER A 203 -18.25 7.39 -3.56
C SER A 203 -18.88 7.26 -4.94
N LEU A 204 -18.05 7.13 -5.98
CA LEU A 204 -18.50 6.92 -7.35
C LEU A 204 -19.27 5.59 -7.50
N GLY A 205 -19.57 4.87 -6.41
CA GLY A 205 -20.15 3.53 -6.38
C GLY A 205 -21.38 3.29 -7.26
N ASN A 206 -22.18 4.32 -7.55
CA ASN A 206 -23.26 4.20 -8.54
C ASN A 206 -22.75 4.27 -9.99
N GLY A 207 -21.75 5.12 -10.26
CA GLY A 207 -21.02 5.16 -11.52
C GLY A 207 -20.18 3.89 -11.74
N ASP A 208 -19.58 3.32 -10.70
CA ASP A 208 -18.80 2.07 -10.77
C ASP A 208 -19.63 0.90 -11.30
N ALA A 209 -20.85 0.71 -10.77
CA ALA A 209 -21.74 -0.35 -11.21
C ALA A 209 -22.15 -0.17 -12.68
N VAL A 210 -22.48 1.05 -13.09
CA VAL A 210 -22.92 1.38 -14.46
C VAL A 210 -21.77 1.27 -15.45
N ALA A 211 -20.57 1.72 -15.07
CA ALA A 211 -19.35 1.61 -15.87
C ALA A 211 -18.92 0.15 -16.10
N GLY A 212 -19.43 -0.81 -15.30
CA GLY A 212 -19.34 -2.24 -15.56
C GLY A 212 -19.99 -2.70 -16.88
N GLY A 213 -20.83 -1.85 -17.50
CA GLY A 213 -21.27 -2.00 -18.89
C GLY A 213 -22.40 -3.00 -19.14
N PHE A 214 -23.17 -3.32 -18.09
CA PHE A 214 -24.37 -4.19 -18.14
C PHE A 214 -25.65 -3.50 -17.62
N ASP A 215 -25.60 -2.19 -17.39
CA ASP A 215 -26.79 -1.40 -17.05
C ASP A 215 -27.82 -1.42 -18.19
N ILE A 216 -29.11 -1.58 -17.86
CA ILE A 216 -30.15 -1.76 -18.88
C ILE A 216 -30.29 -0.55 -19.80
N ALA A 217 -30.09 0.67 -19.30
CA ALA A 217 -30.24 1.86 -20.11
C ALA A 217 -29.10 1.95 -21.15
N GLU A 218 -27.89 1.53 -20.77
CA GLU A 218 -26.72 1.47 -21.67
C GLU A 218 -26.85 0.39 -22.77
N LEU A 219 -27.67 -0.65 -22.56
CA LEU A 219 -27.88 -1.72 -23.54
C LEU A 219 -28.93 -1.39 -24.61
N PHE A 220 -29.67 -0.28 -24.45
CA PHE A 220 -30.69 0.21 -25.38
C PHE A 220 -30.50 1.70 -25.70
N PRO A 221 -29.38 2.10 -26.34
CA PRO A 221 -29.08 3.50 -26.63
C PRO A 221 -30.15 4.22 -27.47
N SER A 222 -30.97 3.51 -28.26
CA SER A 222 -32.09 4.14 -28.98
C SER A 222 -33.24 4.56 -28.05
N ALA A 223 -33.39 3.88 -26.91
CA ALA A 223 -34.45 4.10 -25.93
C ALA A 223 -34.02 5.15 -24.90
N LYS A 224 -33.76 6.38 -25.35
CA LYS A 224 -33.28 7.49 -24.50
C LYS A 224 -34.13 7.75 -23.25
N TRP A 225 -35.42 7.42 -23.31
CA TRP A 225 -36.35 7.53 -22.19
C TRP A 225 -35.99 6.61 -21.02
N LEU A 226 -35.32 5.47 -21.24
CA LEU A 226 -34.86 4.57 -20.16
C LEU A 226 -33.87 5.26 -19.24
N HIS A 227 -32.97 6.09 -19.77
CA HIS A 227 -32.04 6.88 -18.96
C HIS A 227 -32.75 7.94 -18.11
N LEU A 228 -33.91 8.43 -18.56
CA LEU A 228 -34.71 9.45 -17.85
C LEU A 228 -35.61 8.83 -16.78
N VAL A 229 -36.28 7.72 -17.11
CA VAL A 229 -37.23 7.03 -16.21
C VAL A 229 -36.51 6.25 -15.11
N SER A 230 -35.30 5.73 -15.38
CA SER A 230 -34.48 5.07 -14.35
C SER A 230 -33.94 6.03 -13.29
N GLY A 231 -34.03 7.36 -13.50
CA GLY A 231 -33.39 8.36 -12.63
C GLY A 231 -31.86 8.40 -12.75
N LEU A 232 -31.27 7.51 -13.55
CA LEU A 232 -29.82 7.35 -13.67
C LEU A 232 -29.18 8.62 -14.23
N ARG A 233 -29.76 9.22 -15.28
CA ARG A 233 -29.22 10.44 -15.89
C ARG A 233 -29.18 11.60 -14.90
N GLN A 234 -30.28 11.88 -14.20
CA GLN A 234 -30.35 12.97 -13.22
C GLN A 234 -29.34 12.76 -12.08
N LYS A 235 -29.17 11.51 -11.64
CA LYS A 235 -28.18 11.14 -10.62
C LYS A 235 -26.75 11.36 -11.10
N LEU A 236 -26.42 10.97 -12.33
CA LEU A 236 -25.11 11.18 -12.94
C LEU A 236 -24.82 12.67 -13.18
N GLU A 237 -25.79 13.44 -13.67
CA GLU A 237 -25.65 14.88 -13.87
C GLU A 237 -25.48 15.62 -12.52
N GLY A 238 -26.20 15.19 -11.47
CA GLY A 238 -26.02 15.71 -10.11
C GLY A 238 -24.63 15.40 -9.54
N LEU A 239 -24.15 14.17 -9.73
CA LEU A 239 -22.79 13.75 -9.34
C LEU A 239 -21.72 14.53 -10.11
N HIS A 240 -21.88 14.65 -11.43
CA HIS A 240 -20.98 15.44 -12.27
C HIS A 240 -20.90 16.88 -11.80
N ARG A 241 -22.02 17.53 -11.45
CA ARG A 241 -22.02 18.90 -10.93
C ARG A 241 -21.22 19.05 -9.63
N GLN A 242 -21.39 18.12 -8.69
CA GLN A 242 -20.63 18.14 -7.43
C GLN A 242 -19.13 17.96 -7.68
N VAL A 243 -18.76 17.03 -8.56
CA VAL A 243 -17.37 16.79 -8.94
C VAL A 243 -16.80 18.01 -9.67
N ASP A 244 -17.55 18.61 -10.58
CA ASP A 244 -17.13 19.76 -11.36
C ASP A 244 -16.86 20.98 -10.49
N GLU A 245 -17.74 21.28 -9.53
CA GLU A 245 -17.54 22.37 -8.56
C GLU A 245 -16.26 22.20 -7.73
N LEU A 246 -15.90 20.96 -7.38
CA LEU A 246 -14.67 20.65 -6.65
C LEU A 246 -13.44 20.79 -7.54
N LEU A 247 -13.48 20.22 -8.74
CA LEU A 247 -12.37 20.28 -9.68
C LEU A 247 -12.13 21.70 -10.20
N GLU A 248 -13.18 22.50 -10.39
CA GLU A 248 -13.05 23.91 -10.76
C GLU A 248 -12.25 24.70 -9.71
N LYS A 249 -12.58 24.53 -8.42
CA LYS A 249 -11.82 25.16 -7.32
C LYS A 249 -10.35 24.76 -7.34
N VAL A 250 -10.08 23.47 -7.52
CA VAL A 250 -8.72 22.95 -7.65
C VAL A 250 -7.99 23.63 -8.81
N ILE A 251 -8.59 23.70 -10.00
CA ILE A 251 -7.96 24.33 -11.17
C ILE A 251 -7.65 25.82 -10.91
N ILE A 252 -8.60 26.56 -10.31
CA ILE A 252 -8.42 27.97 -9.97
C ILE A 252 -7.25 28.15 -8.99
N GLU A 253 -7.23 27.40 -7.88
CA GLU A 253 -6.17 27.48 -6.87
C GLU A 253 -4.78 27.17 -7.45
N HIS A 254 -4.69 26.23 -8.40
CA HIS A 254 -3.42 25.90 -9.06
C HIS A 254 -2.98 27.01 -10.02
N LYS A 255 -3.91 27.61 -10.77
CA LYS A 255 -3.60 28.75 -11.65
C LYS A 255 -3.15 29.99 -10.87
N GLU A 256 -3.81 30.30 -9.76
CA GLU A 256 -3.43 31.41 -8.87
C GLU A 256 -2.06 31.19 -8.24
N ALA A 257 -1.79 29.99 -7.73
CA ALA A 257 -0.50 29.65 -7.14
C ALA A 257 0.66 29.74 -8.14
N LYS A 258 0.43 29.37 -9.42
CA LYS A 258 1.44 29.44 -10.49
C LYS A 258 1.83 30.88 -10.85
N GLN A 259 0.98 31.86 -10.58
CA GLN A 259 1.28 33.27 -10.80
C GLN A 259 2.11 33.88 -9.65
N GLY A 260 2.12 33.27 -8.47
CA GLY A 260 3.00 33.63 -7.36
C GLY A 260 4.40 33.05 -7.55
N GLN A 261 5.46 33.81 -7.24
CA GLN A 261 6.87 33.39 -7.35
C GLN A 261 7.31 32.36 -6.28
N GLY A 262 6.50 31.33 -6.01
CA GLY A 262 6.86 30.23 -5.11
C GLY A 262 7.22 28.96 -5.90
N GLU A 263 8.30 28.27 -5.51
CA GLU A 263 8.53 26.88 -5.91
C GLU A 263 7.42 26.00 -5.32
N ALA A 264 6.32 25.81 -6.05
CA ALA A 264 5.27 24.87 -5.65
C ALA A 264 5.73 23.44 -5.90
N GLU A 265 5.45 22.52 -4.96
CA GLU A 265 5.55 21.08 -5.21
C GLU A 265 4.74 20.72 -6.47
N GLU A 266 5.40 20.10 -7.46
CA GLU A 266 4.79 19.85 -8.77
C GLU A 266 3.93 18.58 -8.77
N ASP A 267 2.65 18.72 -8.39
CA ASP A 267 1.58 17.73 -8.57
C ASP A 267 1.16 17.54 -10.05
N LEU A 268 0.30 16.54 -10.31
CA LEU A 268 -0.13 16.21 -11.67
C LEU A 268 -0.99 17.31 -12.33
N VAL A 269 -1.76 18.09 -11.56
CA VAL A 269 -2.53 19.22 -12.11
C VAL A 269 -1.57 20.30 -12.61
N ASN A 270 -0.51 20.64 -11.87
CA ASN A 270 0.50 21.60 -12.31
C ASN A 270 1.15 21.18 -13.64
N VAL A 271 1.45 19.88 -13.79
CA VAL A 271 1.99 19.34 -15.04
C VAL A 271 1.00 19.50 -16.20
N LEU A 272 -0.29 19.19 -15.99
CA LEU A 272 -1.32 19.33 -17.02
C LEU A 272 -1.58 20.79 -17.43
N LEU A 273 -1.51 21.72 -16.48
CA LEU A 273 -1.62 23.16 -16.74
C LEU A 273 -0.47 23.71 -17.60
N ASN A 274 0.66 22.99 -17.74
CA ASN A 274 1.73 23.37 -18.69
C ASN A 274 1.37 23.08 -20.15
N PHE A 275 0.30 22.33 -20.40
CA PHE A 275 -0.26 22.05 -21.73
C PHE A 275 -1.50 22.91 -22.02
N GLN A 276 -1.77 23.92 -21.18
CA GLN A 276 -2.82 24.90 -21.37
C GLN A 276 -2.25 26.15 -22.04
N GLY A 277 -2.90 26.63 -23.12
CA GLY A 277 -2.47 27.83 -23.84
C GLY A 277 -1.22 27.57 -24.70
N GLY A 278 -1.43 27.02 -25.90
CA GLY A 278 -0.36 26.57 -26.78
C GLY A 278 0.74 27.62 -26.98
N ASN A 279 1.98 27.25 -26.66
CA ASN A 279 3.14 27.99 -27.15
C ASN A 279 3.33 27.63 -28.63
N GLU A 280 3.54 28.65 -29.47
CA GLU A 280 3.72 28.55 -30.93
C GLU A 280 4.93 27.70 -31.36
N ASN A 281 5.70 27.14 -30.42
CA ASN A 281 6.80 26.24 -30.69
C ASN A 281 6.56 24.88 -29.97
N GLU A 282 6.30 23.84 -30.77
CA GLU A 282 6.41 22.39 -30.46
C GLU A 282 5.29 21.64 -29.71
N GLN A 283 4.13 22.23 -29.38
CA GLN A 283 3.03 21.48 -28.73
C GLN A 283 1.84 21.19 -29.67
N ASP A 284 1.66 19.91 -30.02
CA ASP A 284 0.60 19.39 -30.90
C ASP A 284 -0.82 19.39 -30.28
N ILE A 285 -0.99 19.72 -28.99
CA ILE A 285 -2.27 19.70 -28.23
C ILE A 285 -2.36 20.88 -27.26
N CYS A 286 -3.53 21.50 -27.21
CA CYS A 286 -3.92 22.49 -26.21
C CYS A 286 -5.05 21.90 -25.35
N LEU A 287 -4.81 21.75 -24.04
CA LEU A 287 -5.79 21.24 -23.11
C LEU A 287 -6.69 22.37 -22.59
N THR A 288 -8.00 22.16 -22.65
CA THR A 288 -8.99 22.99 -21.95
C THR A 288 -9.10 22.57 -20.48
N ASP A 289 -9.69 23.42 -19.64
CA ASP A 289 -9.95 23.09 -18.23
C ASP A 289 -10.76 21.79 -18.11
N ASN A 290 -11.81 21.62 -18.92
CA ASN A 290 -12.59 20.39 -18.94
C ASN A 290 -11.77 19.15 -19.32
N ASN A 291 -10.77 19.28 -20.20
CA ASN A 291 -9.87 18.16 -20.50
C ASN A 291 -8.99 17.82 -19.29
N ILE A 292 -8.45 18.84 -18.61
CA ILE A 292 -7.62 18.63 -17.42
C ILE A 292 -8.46 17.96 -16.31
N LYS A 293 -9.68 18.43 -16.08
CA LYS A 293 -10.64 17.83 -15.14
C LYS A 293 -10.96 16.38 -15.48
N ALA A 294 -11.22 16.07 -16.75
CA ALA A 294 -11.48 14.70 -17.20
C ALA A 294 -10.27 13.77 -16.96
N ILE A 295 -9.06 14.25 -17.29
CA ILE A 295 -7.82 13.48 -17.13
C ILE A 295 -7.53 13.21 -15.65
N ILE A 296 -7.63 14.23 -14.79
CA ILE A 296 -7.30 14.07 -13.37
C ILE A 296 -8.33 13.21 -12.64
N LEU A 297 -9.62 13.31 -13.01
CA LEU A 297 -10.68 12.46 -12.47
C LEU A 297 -10.46 10.99 -12.84
N ASP A 298 -10.04 10.70 -14.07
CA ASP A 298 -9.73 9.35 -14.54
C ASP A 298 -8.52 8.76 -13.79
N ILE A 299 -7.46 9.55 -13.59
CA ILE A 299 -6.29 9.15 -12.79
C ILE A 299 -6.67 8.89 -11.32
N PHE A 300 -7.48 9.78 -10.73
CA PHE A 300 -7.96 9.67 -9.35
C PHE A 300 -8.78 8.38 -9.13
N GLY A 301 -9.82 8.16 -9.93
CA GLY A 301 -10.68 6.99 -9.81
C GLY A 301 -9.94 5.69 -10.12
N ALA A 302 -9.23 5.63 -11.26
CA ALA A 302 -8.54 4.42 -11.67
C ALA A 302 -7.39 4.04 -10.72
N GLY A 303 -6.67 5.03 -10.17
CA GLY A 303 -5.55 4.79 -9.24
C GLY A 303 -5.99 4.38 -7.83
N GLY A 304 -7.10 4.92 -7.33
CA GLY A 304 -7.60 4.68 -5.97
C GLY A 304 -8.26 3.30 -5.81
N ASP A 305 -9.33 3.04 -6.58
CA ASP A 305 -10.17 1.85 -6.39
C ASP A 305 -9.47 0.55 -6.76
N THR A 306 -8.70 0.53 -7.85
CA THR A 306 -8.02 -0.69 -8.32
C THR A 306 -6.92 -1.13 -7.35
N SER A 307 -6.13 -0.18 -6.83
CA SER A 307 -5.10 -0.42 -5.84
C SER A 307 -5.69 -0.88 -4.51
N ALA A 308 -6.76 -0.23 -4.03
CA ALA A 308 -7.45 -0.61 -2.81
C ALA A 308 -8.00 -2.04 -2.88
N SER A 309 -8.72 -2.35 -3.97
CA SER A 309 -9.26 -3.69 -4.19
C SER A 309 -8.15 -4.74 -4.18
N THR A 310 -7.02 -4.46 -4.84
CA THR A 310 -5.86 -5.38 -4.87
C THR A 310 -5.31 -5.65 -3.47
N ILE A 311 -5.08 -4.60 -2.66
CA ILE A 311 -4.56 -4.75 -1.29
C ILE A 311 -5.53 -5.57 -0.43
N VAL A 312 -6.84 -5.30 -0.53
CA VAL A 312 -7.88 -6.04 0.20
C VAL A 312 -7.93 -7.51 -0.21
N TRP A 313 -7.83 -7.81 -1.51
CA TRP A 313 -7.77 -9.19 -1.99
C TRP A 313 -6.48 -9.90 -1.58
N VAL A 314 -5.33 -9.24 -1.59
CA VAL A 314 -4.08 -9.80 -1.06
C VAL A 314 -4.28 -10.20 0.40
N MET A 315 -4.72 -9.27 1.25
CA MET A 315 -4.90 -9.56 2.67
C MET A 315 -5.95 -10.65 2.92
N SER A 316 -6.99 -10.72 2.10
CA SER A 316 -7.97 -11.81 2.15
C SER A 316 -7.34 -13.16 1.88
N GLU A 317 -6.55 -13.29 0.82
CA GLU A 317 -5.89 -14.55 0.47
C GLU A 317 -4.80 -14.93 1.48
N LEU A 318 -4.05 -13.96 2.01
CA LEU A 318 -3.07 -14.21 3.06
C LEU A 318 -3.72 -14.71 4.36
N ILE A 319 -4.88 -14.18 4.74
CA ILE A 319 -5.62 -14.64 5.93
C ILE A 319 -6.17 -16.07 5.71
N ARG A 320 -6.55 -16.42 4.48
CA ARG A 320 -7.00 -17.77 4.12
C ARG A 320 -5.87 -18.79 4.06
N ASP A 321 -4.67 -18.36 3.69
CA ASP A 321 -3.46 -19.21 3.63
C ASP A 321 -2.36 -18.72 4.61
N PRO A 322 -2.38 -19.19 5.88
CA PRO A 322 -1.37 -18.84 6.87
C PRO A 322 0.07 -19.20 6.49
N ARG A 323 0.29 -20.16 5.57
CA ARG A 323 1.63 -20.51 5.09
C ARG A 323 2.19 -19.36 4.26
N VAL A 324 1.38 -18.78 3.37
CA VAL A 324 1.81 -17.63 2.55
C VAL A 324 1.97 -16.39 3.43
N MET A 325 1.02 -16.11 4.34
CA MET A 325 1.12 -14.98 5.29
C MET A 325 2.44 -15.00 6.05
N LYS A 326 2.78 -16.13 6.69
CA LYS A 326 4.01 -16.25 7.50
C LYS A 326 5.27 -16.02 6.66
N LYS A 327 5.31 -16.57 5.44
CA LYS A 327 6.46 -16.42 4.54
C LYS A 327 6.61 -14.97 4.06
N ALA A 328 5.49 -14.30 3.75
CA ALA A 328 5.48 -12.88 3.37
C ALA A 328 5.94 -11.98 4.52
N GLN A 329 5.41 -12.17 5.73
CA GLN A 329 5.82 -11.43 6.92
C GLN A 329 7.30 -11.67 7.24
N HIS A 330 7.79 -12.90 7.09
CA HIS A 330 9.20 -13.22 7.30
C HIS A 330 10.10 -12.47 6.31
N GLU A 331 9.82 -12.54 5.00
CA GLU A 331 10.57 -11.80 3.98
C GLU A 331 10.63 -10.29 4.28
N VAL A 332 9.46 -9.68 4.47
CA VAL A 332 9.35 -8.24 4.71
C VAL A 332 10.10 -7.82 5.97
N ARG A 333 9.92 -8.55 7.08
CA ARG A 333 10.56 -8.23 8.36
C ARG A 333 12.07 -8.39 8.30
N GLU A 334 12.58 -9.44 7.66
CA GLU A 334 14.02 -9.66 7.58
C GLU A 334 14.71 -8.60 6.70
N ILE A 335 14.15 -8.28 5.54
CA ILE A 335 14.71 -7.27 4.62
C ILE A 335 14.71 -5.89 5.29
N PHE A 336 13.61 -5.47 5.90
CA PHE A 336 13.55 -4.16 6.56
C PHE A 336 14.47 -4.06 7.78
N LYS A 337 14.60 -5.14 8.58
CA LYS A 337 15.59 -5.19 9.67
C LYS A 337 17.02 -5.08 9.16
N THR A 338 17.38 -5.84 8.12
CA THR A 338 18.76 -5.84 7.57
C THR A 338 19.13 -4.47 7.00
N ARG A 339 18.16 -3.76 6.41
CA ARG A 339 18.37 -2.43 5.86
C ARG A 339 18.30 -1.31 6.89
N GLY A 340 17.74 -1.56 8.08
CA GLY A 340 17.57 -0.57 9.13
C GLY A 340 16.61 0.57 8.77
N ASN A 341 15.82 0.43 7.70
CA ASN A 341 14.88 1.45 7.23
C ASN A 341 13.62 0.77 6.65
N VAL A 342 12.45 1.28 7.04
CA VAL A 342 11.14 0.88 6.51
C VAL A 342 10.73 1.92 5.47
N GLY A 343 10.90 1.60 4.18
CA GLY A 343 10.65 2.56 3.11
C GLY A 343 10.63 1.97 1.71
N GLU A 344 10.31 2.82 0.74
CA GLU A 344 10.15 2.43 -0.67
C GLU A 344 11.44 1.88 -1.29
N ASN A 345 12.60 2.32 -0.80
CA ASN A 345 13.92 1.90 -1.25
C ASN A 345 14.16 0.38 -1.19
N CYS A 346 13.50 -0.32 -0.26
CA CYS A 346 13.67 -1.75 -0.04
C CYS A 346 12.66 -2.60 -0.83
N ILE A 347 11.64 -1.99 -1.45
CA ILE A 347 10.55 -2.72 -2.14
C ILE A 347 11.06 -3.58 -3.28
N ASN A 348 12.17 -3.17 -3.92
CA ASN A 348 12.71 -3.94 -5.03
C ASN A 348 13.17 -5.35 -4.64
N GLU A 349 13.56 -5.55 -3.38
CA GLU A 349 14.09 -6.80 -2.82
C GLU A 349 12.99 -7.76 -2.32
N LEU A 350 11.74 -7.30 -2.23
CA LEU A 350 10.59 -8.10 -1.74
C LEU A 350 10.02 -9.01 -2.85
N GLU A 351 10.79 -9.99 -3.31
CA GLU A 351 10.45 -10.85 -4.45
C GLU A 351 9.21 -11.73 -4.21
N TYR A 352 9.05 -12.26 -3.01
CA TYR A 352 7.90 -13.09 -2.65
C TYR A 352 6.63 -12.24 -2.51
N LEU A 353 6.72 -11.04 -1.91
CA LEU A 353 5.61 -10.09 -1.88
C LEU A 353 5.15 -9.72 -3.29
N LYS A 354 6.08 -9.47 -4.22
CA LYS A 354 5.75 -9.23 -5.63
C LYS A 354 5.08 -10.43 -6.28
N SER A 355 5.52 -11.64 -5.94
CA SER A 355 4.90 -12.89 -6.41
C SER A 355 3.46 -13.05 -5.87
N ILE A 356 3.21 -12.64 -4.62
CA ILE A 356 1.88 -12.58 -4.01
C ILE A 356 0.98 -11.59 -4.76
N VAL A 357 1.47 -10.38 -5.03
CA VAL A 357 0.72 -9.37 -5.80
C VAL A 357 0.39 -9.90 -7.19
N LYS A 358 1.35 -10.55 -7.88
CA LYS A 358 1.09 -11.18 -9.18
C LYS A 358 0.01 -12.26 -9.11
N GLU A 359 0.08 -13.15 -8.13
CA GLU A 359 -0.93 -14.21 -7.97
C GLU A 359 -2.30 -13.65 -7.62
N THR A 360 -2.36 -12.60 -6.80
CA THR A 360 -3.61 -11.89 -6.53
C THR A 360 -4.15 -11.23 -7.79
N LEU A 361 -3.34 -10.58 -8.62
CA LEU A 361 -3.81 -9.98 -9.87
C LEU A 361 -4.28 -11.03 -10.89
N ARG A 362 -3.75 -12.26 -10.85
CA ARG A 362 -4.21 -13.38 -11.67
C ARG A 362 -5.60 -13.87 -11.23
N LEU A 363 -5.80 -14.08 -9.93
CA LEU A 363 -7.07 -14.57 -9.37
C LEU A 363 -8.12 -13.46 -9.23
N HIS A 364 -7.72 -12.27 -8.83
CA HIS A 364 -8.61 -11.16 -8.51
C HIS A 364 -8.23 -9.91 -9.31
N PRO A 365 -8.19 -9.99 -10.66
CA PRO A 365 -7.91 -8.82 -11.48
C PRO A 365 -8.95 -7.74 -11.20
N PRO A 366 -8.56 -6.51 -10.79
CA PRO A 366 -9.51 -5.45 -10.46
C PRO A 366 -10.49 -5.16 -11.61
N ALA A 367 -10.05 -5.26 -12.86
CA ALA A 367 -10.91 -5.17 -14.04
C ALA A 367 -11.04 -6.55 -14.72
N PRO A 368 -11.94 -7.44 -14.26
CA PRO A 368 -12.00 -8.84 -14.72
C PRO A 368 -12.36 -9.00 -16.21
N LEU A 369 -13.08 -8.01 -16.77
CA LEU A 369 -13.46 -7.95 -18.19
C LEU A 369 -12.66 -6.91 -19.00
N LEU A 370 -11.61 -6.34 -18.38
CA LEU A 370 -10.91 -5.14 -18.83
C LEU A 370 -11.89 -3.99 -19.16
N LEU A 371 -11.37 -2.88 -19.68
CA LEU A 371 -12.24 -1.86 -20.26
C LEU A 371 -12.65 -2.25 -21.69
N PRO A 372 -13.94 -2.12 -22.04
CA PRO A 372 -14.47 -2.59 -23.31
C PRO A 372 -13.80 -1.89 -24.49
N ARG A 373 -13.57 -2.64 -25.55
CA ARG A 373 -12.99 -2.16 -26.81
C ARG A 373 -14.12 -2.00 -27.83
N GLU A 374 -13.92 -1.17 -28.84
CA GLU A 374 -14.85 -1.05 -29.96
C GLU A 374 -14.11 -1.28 -31.28
N CYS A 375 -14.70 -2.12 -32.13
CA CYS A 375 -14.22 -2.40 -33.47
C CYS A 375 -14.45 -1.19 -34.39
N GLY A 376 -13.39 -0.47 -34.76
CA GLY A 376 -13.43 0.71 -35.62
C GLY A 376 -13.59 0.39 -37.10
N GLN A 377 -13.26 -0.82 -37.53
CA GLN A 377 -13.37 -1.29 -38.91
C GLN A 377 -13.68 -2.78 -38.91
N ALA A 378 -14.59 -3.22 -39.79
CA ALA A 378 -14.90 -4.64 -39.91
C ALA A 378 -13.65 -5.46 -40.26
N CYS A 379 -13.47 -6.59 -39.57
CA CYS A 379 -12.31 -7.47 -39.76
C CYS A 379 -12.70 -8.94 -39.62
N GLU A 380 -11.72 -9.83 -39.74
CA GLU A 380 -11.88 -11.26 -39.54
C GLU A 380 -10.91 -11.73 -38.46
N ILE A 381 -11.39 -12.59 -37.55
CA ILE A 381 -10.57 -13.28 -36.56
C ILE A 381 -10.89 -14.76 -36.69
N ASP A 382 -9.90 -15.55 -37.11
CA ASP A 382 -10.01 -17.02 -37.21
C ASP A 382 -11.23 -17.48 -38.04
N GLY A 383 -11.39 -16.91 -39.24
CA GLY A 383 -12.51 -17.20 -40.11
C GLY A 383 -13.83 -16.48 -39.74
N TYR A 384 -13.91 -15.87 -38.57
CA TYR A 384 -15.12 -15.19 -38.11
C TYR A 384 -15.10 -13.70 -38.43
N HIS A 385 -16.17 -13.23 -39.08
CA HIS A 385 -16.39 -11.83 -39.36
C HIS A 385 -16.77 -11.06 -38.08
N ILE A 386 -16.05 -9.97 -37.81
CA ILE A 386 -16.32 -9.04 -36.72
C ILE A 386 -16.81 -7.72 -37.31
N PRO A 387 -18.10 -7.39 -37.19
CA PRO A 387 -18.67 -6.15 -37.73
C PRO A 387 -18.07 -4.89 -37.08
N VAL A 388 -18.11 -3.78 -37.82
CA VAL A 388 -17.81 -2.45 -37.26
C VAL A 388 -18.76 -2.10 -36.11
N LYS A 389 -18.27 -1.35 -35.12
CA LYS A 389 -18.95 -1.01 -33.85
C LYS A 389 -19.26 -2.18 -32.92
N THR A 390 -18.68 -3.36 -33.18
CA THR A 390 -18.76 -4.47 -32.22
C THR A 390 -18.06 -4.07 -30.91
N LYS A 391 -18.77 -4.21 -29.79
CA LYS A 391 -18.20 -4.11 -28.44
C LYS A 391 -17.39 -5.38 -28.16
N VAL A 392 -16.10 -5.25 -27.89
CA VAL A 392 -15.25 -6.40 -27.54
C VAL A 392 -14.96 -6.40 -26.05
N ILE A 393 -15.27 -7.52 -25.41
CA ILE A 393 -15.11 -7.78 -23.98
C ILE A 393 -14.02 -8.84 -23.82
N VAL A 394 -12.92 -8.50 -23.14
CA VAL A 394 -11.81 -9.45 -22.92
C VAL A 394 -11.87 -9.94 -21.48
N ASN A 395 -12.21 -11.20 -21.28
CA ASN A 395 -12.36 -11.81 -19.97
C ASN A 395 -11.01 -12.23 -19.40
N ALA A 396 -10.24 -11.25 -18.89
CA ALA A 396 -8.95 -11.48 -18.24
C ALA A 396 -9.06 -12.43 -17.04
N TRP A 397 -10.20 -12.41 -16.33
CA TRP A 397 -10.47 -13.32 -15.22
C TRP A 397 -10.58 -14.79 -15.66
N ALA A 398 -11.21 -15.06 -16.80
CA ALA A 398 -11.28 -16.40 -17.39
C ALA A 398 -9.89 -16.86 -17.87
N ILE A 399 -9.17 -15.97 -18.57
CA ILE A 399 -7.82 -16.25 -19.09
C ILE A 399 -6.85 -16.59 -17.95
N GLY A 400 -6.88 -15.82 -16.86
CA GLY A 400 -6.07 -16.06 -15.67
C GLY A 400 -6.40 -17.36 -14.95
N ARG A 401 -7.48 -18.07 -15.32
CA ARG A 401 -7.95 -19.34 -14.73
C ARG A 401 -8.03 -20.48 -15.73
N ASP A 402 -7.50 -20.31 -16.93
CA ASP A 402 -7.54 -21.36 -17.93
C ASP A 402 -6.54 -22.49 -17.56
N PRO A 403 -7.01 -23.73 -17.29
CA PRO A 403 -6.13 -24.84 -16.94
C PRO A 403 -5.15 -25.22 -18.06
N LYS A 404 -5.35 -24.74 -19.29
CA LYS A 404 -4.38 -24.89 -20.39
C LYS A 404 -3.05 -24.18 -20.10
N TYR A 405 -3.07 -23.08 -19.35
CA TYR A 405 -1.88 -22.25 -19.05
C TYR A 405 -1.50 -22.24 -17.57
N TRP A 406 -2.47 -22.49 -16.68
CA TRP A 406 -2.29 -22.35 -15.24
C TRP A 406 -2.52 -23.69 -14.52
N PHE A 407 -1.46 -24.26 -13.96
CA PHE A 407 -1.57 -25.44 -13.09
C PHE A 407 -2.31 -25.09 -11.79
N GLU A 408 -3.29 -25.91 -11.41
CA GLU A 408 -4.23 -25.66 -10.29
C GLU A 408 -4.78 -24.21 -10.32
N PRO A 409 -5.56 -23.83 -11.35
CA PRO A 409 -5.83 -22.42 -11.66
C PRO A 409 -6.62 -21.69 -10.58
N GLU A 410 -7.41 -22.39 -9.76
CA GLU A 410 -8.20 -21.79 -8.68
C GLU A 410 -7.42 -21.70 -7.36
N ARG A 411 -6.25 -22.33 -7.25
CA ARG A 411 -5.42 -22.31 -6.04
C ARG A 411 -4.59 -21.03 -5.99
N PHE A 412 -4.62 -20.34 -4.85
CA PHE A 412 -3.69 -19.24 -4.55
C PHE A 412 -2.29 -19.80 -4.26
N TYR A 413 -1.39 -19.68 -5.24
CA TYR A 413 -0.04 -20.25 -5.17
C TYR A 413 1.00 -19.27 -5.73
N PRO A 414 1.45 -18.28 -4.93
CA PRO A 414 2.42 -17.27 -5.34
C PRO A 414 3.74 -17.83 -5.86
N GLU A 415 4.15 -19.01 -5.36
CA GLU A 415 5.36 -19.69 -5.79
C GLU A 415 5.45 -19.91 -7.32
N ARG A 416 4.32 -19.93 -8.04
CA ARG A 416 4.33 -20.06 -9.51
C ARG A 416 5.03 -18.92 -10.25
N PHE A 417 5.19 -17.77 -9.61
CA PHE A 417 5.85 -16.60 -10.19
C PHE A 417 7.33 -16.49 -9.83
N ILE A 418 7.83 -17.30 -8.89
CA ILE A 418 9.25 -17.31 -8.53
C ILE A 418 10.06 -17.93 -9.68
N GLY A 419 11.04 -17.19 -10.20
CA GLY A 419 11.84 -17.62 -11.35
C GLY A 419 11.07 -17.72 -12.68
N SER A 420 9.79 -17.32 -12.71
CA SER A 420 8.96 -17.33 -13.91
C SER A 420 9.23 -16.11 -14.79
N SER A 421 9.28 -16.32 -16.11
CA SER A 421 9.37 -15.24 -17.10
C SER A 421 8.02 -14.57 -17.38
N ILE A 422 6.92 -15.06 -16.81
CA ILE A 422 5.59 -14.48 -17.02
C ILE A 422 5.51 -13.10 -16.36
N ASP A 423 5.18 -12.10 -17.17
CA ASP A 423 4.95 -10.74 -16.71
C ASP A 423 3.68 -10.12 -17.31
N TYR A 424 3.30 -8.96 -16.77
CA TYR A 424 2.12 -8.21 -17.21
C TYR A 424 2.48 -7.06 -18.16
N LYS A 425 3.66 -7.10 -18.81
CA LYS A 425 4.13 -6.04 -19.72
C LYS A 425 3.58 -6.20 -21.15
N GLY A 426 2.61 -7.09 -21.33
CA GLY A 426 1.86 -7.27 -22.59
C GLY A 426 2.48 -8.23 -23.60
N SER A 427 3.46 -9.02 -23.21
CA SER A 427 4.00 -10.14 -24.00
C SER A 427 3.29 -11.46 -23.71
N ASN A 428 2.89 -11.69 -22.45
CA ASN A 428 2.22 -12.91 -21.98
C ASN A 428 0.71 -12.70 -21.97
N PHE A 429 0.01 -13.26 -22.95
CA PHE A 429 -1.44 -13.06 -23.09
C PHE A 429 -2.26 -13.94 -22.15
N GLU A 430 -1.63 -14.97 -21.58
CA GLU A 430 -2.12 -15.76 -20.45
C GLU A 430 -2.18 -14.95 -19.14
N TYR A 431 -1.53 -13.78 -19.09
CA TYR A 431 -1.47 -12.92 -17.90
C TYR A 431 -1.59 -11.43 -18.23
N ILE A 432 -2.83 -10.93 -18.34
CA ILE A 432 -3.14 -9.56 -18.79
C ILE A 432 -3.96 -8.72 -17.78
N PRO A 433 -3.60 -8.67 -16.48
CA PRO A 433 -4.37 -7.91 -15.48
C PRO A 433 -4.40 -6.39 -15.76
N PHE A 434 -3.44 -5.87 -16.53
CA PHE A 434 -3.36 -4.47 -16.97
C PHE A 434 -3.73 -4.27 -18.45
N GLY A 435 -4.30 -5.31 -19.08
CA GLY A 435 -4.53 -5.37 -20.52
C GLY A 435 -3.24 -5.44 -21.34
N ALA A 436 -3.36 -5.21 -22.65
CA ALA A 436 -2.24 -5.22 -23.58
C ALA A 436 -2.41 -4.23 -24.75
N GLY A 437 -1.32 -4.03 -25.50
CA GLY A 437 -1.26 -3.17 -26.67
C GLY A 437 -1.40 -1.68 -26.37
N ARG A 438 -1.90 -0.91 -27.35
CA ARG A 438 -1.99 0.57 -27.29
C ARG A 438 -2.73 1.11 -26.07
N ARG A 439 -3.77 0.40 -25.59
CA ARG A 439 -4.58 0.83 -24.43
C ARG A 439 -4.23 0.08 -23.15
N MET A 440 -3.04 -0.49 -23.06
CA MET A 440 -2.50 -1.01 -21.81
C MET A 440 -2.50 0.08 -20.73
N CYS A 441 -2.69 -0.32 -19.48
CA CYS A 441 -2.72 0.61 -18.35
C CYS A 441 -1.45 1.48 -18.33
N PRO A 442 -1.56 2.82 -18.28
CA PRO A 442 -0.40 3.70 -18.14
C PRO A 442 0.12 3.74 -16.70
N GLY A 443 -0.73 3.40 -15.72
CA GLY A 443 -0.50 3.59 -14.29
C GLY A 443 0.11 2.37 -13.59
N ILE A 444 0.63 1.40 -14.33
CA ILE A 444 1.18 0.14 -13.79
C ILE A 444 2.20 0.42 -12.69
N THR A 445 3.18 1.27 -12.96
CA THR A 445 4.25 1.59 -12.01
C THR A 445 3.72 2.27 -10.75
N PHE A 446 2.80 3.25 -10.91
CA PHE A 446 2.21 3.98 -9.79
C PHE A 446 1.35 3.07 -8.90
N GLY A 447 0.50 2.24 -9.52
CA GLY A 447 -0.38 1.32 -8.80
C GLY A 447 0.41 0.25 -8.06
N LEU A 448 1.35 -0.41 -8.72
CA LEU A 448 2.12 -1.50 -8.12
C LEU A 448 2.96 -1.04 -6.93
N ILE A 449 3.68 0.08 -7.05
CA ILE A 449 4.47 0.56 -5.90
C ILE A 449 3.58 0.93 -4.72
N SER A 450 2.41 1.51 -4.98
CA SER A 450 1.43 1.84 -3.93
C SER A 450 0.87 0.59 -3.25
N VAL A 451 0.55 -0.46 -4.02
CA VAL A 451 0.09 -1.76 -3.49
C VAL A 451 1.18 -2.45 -2.69
N GLU A 452 2.38 -2.61 -3.27
CA GLU A 452 3.51 -3.32 -2.68
C GLU A 452 3.98 -2.65 -1.39
N LEU A 453 4.12 -1.32 -1.38
CA LEU A 453 4.55 -0.57 -0.20
C LEU A 453 3.50 -0.62 0.92
N SER A 454 2.22 -0.50 0.58
CA SER A 454 1.13 -0.63 1.56
C SER A 454 1.16 -2.00 2.24
N LEU A 455 1.29 -3.07 1.46
CA LEU A 455 1.37 -4.43 1.98
C LEU A 455 2.63 -4.64 2.83
N ALA A 456 3.78 -4.14 2.39
CA ALA A 456 5.02 -4.23 3.15
C ALA A 456 4.87 -3.57 4.53
N PHE A 457 4.31 -2.37 4.62
CA PHE A 457 4.04 -1.69 5.89
C PHE A 457 3.09 -2.53 6.78
N LEU A 458 1.98 -3.00 6.21
CA LEU A 458 0.98 -3.78 6.96
C LEU A 458 1.52 -5.12 7.49
N LEU A 459 2.35 -5.83 6.71
CA LEU A 459 2.94 -7.11 7.08
C LEU A 459 4.13 -6.96 8.03
N TYR A 460 4.88 -5.86 7.90
CA TYR A 460 5.96 -5.54 8.80
C TYR A 460 5.44 -5.25 10.22
N HIS A 461 4.47 -4.34 10.32
CA HIS A 461 4.05 -3.77 11.61
C HIS A 461 3.04 -4.61 12.39
N PHE A 462 2.33 -5.55 11.76
CA PHE A 462 1.26 -6.28 12.43
C PHE A 462 1.23 -7.77 12.08
N ASP A 463 0.79 -8.55 13.06
CA ASP A 463 0.18 -9.86 12.84
C ASP A 463 -1.34 -9.69 12.77
N TRP A 464 -1.99 -10.47 11.92
CA TRP A 464 -3.40 -10.29 11.56
C TRP A 464 -4.24 -11.52 11.92
N LYS A 465 -5.42 -11.28 12.48
CA LYS A 465 -6.39 -12.33 12.83
C LYS A 465 -7.79 -11.95 12.38
N LEU A 466 -8.63 -12.95 12.16
CA LEU A 466 -10.06 -12.72 11.98
C LEU A 466 -10.76 -12.51 13.33
N PRO A 467 -11.82 -11.69 13.38
CA PRO A 467 -12.63 -11.52 14.59
C PRO A 467 -13.42 -12.77 14.94
N ASN A 468 -13.94 -12.82 16.17
CA ASN A 468 -14.90 -13.82 16.63
C ASN A 468 -14.43 -15.29 16.54
N GLY A 469 -13.12 -15.53 16.51
CA GLY A 469 -12.55 -16.88 16.41
C GLY A 469 -12.75 -17.56 15.05
N MET A 470 -13.17 -16.80 14.02
CA MET A 470 -13.29 -17.32 12.65
C MET A 470 -11.94 -17.83 12.15
N LYS A 471 -11.97 -18.90 11.36
CA LYS A 471 -10.81 -19.41 10.65
C LYS A 471 -10.75 -18.83 9.24
N GLY A 472 -9.58 -18.92 8.60
CA GLY A 472 -9.40 -18.48 7.23
C GLY A 472 -10.39 -19.16 6.25
N GLU A 473 -10.71 -20.43 6.47
CA GLU A 473 -11.69 -21.18 5.67
C GLU A 473 -13.12 -20.61 5.73
N ASP A 474 -13.47 -19.91 6.82
CA ASP A 474 -14.79 -19.30 7.04
C ASP A 474 -14.93 -17.94 6.35
N LEU A 475 -13.85 -17.36 5.80
CA LEU A 475 -13.87 -16.05 5.19
C LEU A 475 -14.64 -16.09 3.85
N ASP A 476 -15.75 -15.35 3.76
CA ASP A 476 -16.48 -15.20 2.50
C ASP A 476 -15.59 -14.50 1.46
N MET A 477 -15.56 -15.07 0.25
CA MET A 477 -14.80 -14.59 -0.90
C MET A 477 -15.72 -14.19 -2.06
N ALA A 478 -17.00 -13.93 -1.75
CA ALA A 478 -17.96 -13.40 -2.70
C ALA A 478 -17.49 -12.05 -3.26
N GLU A 479 -17.77 -11.85 -4.55
CA GLU A 479 -17.39 -10.68 -5.31
C GLU A 479 -18.60 -9.77 -5.52
N GLN A 480 -18.36 -8.45 -5.51
CA GLN A 480 -19.28 -7.45 -6.06
C GLN A 480 -18.72 -6.95 -7.39
N PHE A 481 -19.47 -7.15 -8.46
CA PHE A 481 -19.10 -6.73 -9.80
C PHE A 481 -19.36 -5.23 -10.04
N GLY A 482 -18.46 -4.59 -10.77
CA GLY A 482 -18.53 -3.21 -11.24
C GLY A 482 -17.37 -2.94 -12.20
N ALA A 483 -17.07 -1.67 -12.49
CA ALA A 483 -15.88 -1.28 -13.23
C ALA A 483 -14.58 -1.80 -12.57
N THR A 484 -14.56 -1.76 -11.23
CA THR A 484 -13.59 -2.47 -10.40
C THR A 484 -14.32 -3.55 -9.59
N ILE A 485 -13.91 -4.81 -9.70
CA ILE A 485 -14.42 -5.89 -8.86
C ILE A 485 -13.84 -5.75 -7.45
N LYS A 486 -14.70 -5.89 -6.45
CA LYS A 486 -14.35 -5.76 -5.02
C LYS A 486 -14.88 -7.00 -4.27
N ARG A 487 -14.44 -7.20 -3.03
CA ARG A 487 -15.16 -8.10 -2.12
C ARG A 487 -16.59 -7.61 -1.95
N LYS A 488 -17.54 -8.53 -1.83
CA LYS A 488 -18.93 -8.19 -1.57
C LYS A 488 -19.10 -7.53 -0.20
N ASP A 489 -18.44 -8.10 0.80
CA ASP A 489 -18.48 -7.62 2.18
C ASP A 489 -17.09 -7.14 2.61
N ASP A 490 -17.07 -6.06 3.39
CA ASP A 490 -15.85 -5.46 3.93
C ASP A 490 -15.06 -6.48 4.76
N LEU A 491 -13.73 -6.40 4.65
CA LEU A 491 -12.82 -7.23 5.43
C LEU A 491 -12.62 -6.59 6.80
N TYR A 492 -12.95 -7.35 7.85
CA TYR A 492 -12.66 -6.97 9.23
C TYR A 492 -11.52 -7.83 9.77
N LEU A 493 -10.50 -7.19 10.35
CA LEU A 493 -9.34 -7.86 10.91
C LEU A 493 -9.02 -7.32 12.31
N ILE A 494 -8.31 -8.11 13.11
CA ILE A 494 -7.73 -7.69 14.38
C ILE A 494 -6.21 -7.58 14.18
N PRO A 495 -5.64 -6.36 14.24
CA PRO A 495 -4.20 -6.16 14.24
C PRO A 495 -3.63 -6.47 15.62
N THR A 496 -2.51 -7.17 15.66
CA THR A 496 -1.74 -7.44 16.89
C THR A 496 -0.27 -7.11 16.65
N ALA A 497 0.43 -6.70 17.71
CA ALA A 497 1.86 -6.46 17.62
C ALA A 497 2.58 -7.73 17.10
N PRO A 498 3.61 -7.60 16.24
CA PRO A 498 4.37 -8.73 15.73
C PRO A 498 4.93 -9.53 16.90
N ILE A 499 4.60 -10.82 16.96
CA ILE A 499 5.29 -11.70 17.89
C ILE A 499 6.72 -11.81 17.38
N PRO A 500 7.76 -11.50 18.19
CA PRO A 500 9.14 -11.71 17.77
C PRO A 500 9.28 -13.17 17.32
N SER A 501 9.64 -13.38 16.05
CA SER A 501 9.93 -14.70 15.54
C SER A 501 11.15 -15.23 16.29
N VAL A 502 10.91 -16.02 17.34
CA VAL A 502 11.97 -16.72 18.04
C VAL A 502 12.50 -17.76 17.05
N ASP A 503 13.66 -17.47 16.48
CA ASP A 503 14.38 -18.39 15.62
C ASP A 503 14.77 -19.63 16.45
N CYS A 504 14.02 -20.72 16.33
CA CYS A 504 14.22 -21.92 17.13
C CYS A 504 15.55 -22.65 16.82
N ASN A 505 16.28 -22.21 15.79
CA ASN A 505 17.59 -22.73 15.43
C ASN A 505 18.74 -21.97 16.12
N SER A 506 18.49 -20.81 16.73
CA SER A 506 19.54 -20.02 17.41
C SER A 506 19.56 -20.18 18.93
N PHE A 507 18.55 -20.82 19.54
CA PHE A 507 18.47 -21.01 20.99
C PHE A 507 18.39 -22.49 21.38
N LYS A 508 19.15 -22.87 22.41
CA LYS A 508 19.10 -24.20 23.03
C LYS A 508 17.88 -24.31 23.95
N CYS A 509 17.14 -25.41 23.88
CA CYS A 509 16.05 -25.70 24.80
C CYS A 509 16.56 -25.71 26.26
N TYR A 510 16.02 -24.86 27.12
CA TYR A 510 16.46 -24.71 28.52
C TYR A 510 16.44 -26.02 29.34
N ASN A 511 15.49 -26.93 29.04
CA ASN A 511 15.35 -28.19 29.75
C ASN A 511 16.33 -29.27 29.28
N CYS A 512 16.77 -29.26 28.01
CA CYS A 512 17.57 -30.36 27.43
C CYS A 512 18.77 -29.96 26.58
N ASP A 513 19.05 -28.67 26.45
CA ASP A 513 20.13 -28.05 25.66
C ASP A 513 20.15 -28.38 24.16
N LYS A 514 19.08 -28.99 23.61
CA LYS A 514 18.94 -29.28 22.17
C LYS A 514 18.29 -28.11 21.44
N VAL A 515 18.79 -27.82 20.24
CA VAL A 515 18.20 -26.86 19.29
C VAL A 515 16.95 -27.43 18.62
N GLY A 516 16.03 -26.57 18.17
CA GLY A 516 14.86 -26.94 17.37
C GLY A 516 13.52 -27.09 18.11
N HIS A 517 13.43 -26.78 19.42
CA HIS A 517 12.16 -26.72 20.16
C HIS A 517 12.26 -25.84 21.42
N LEU A 518 11.11 -25.35 21.92
CA LEU A 518 11.03 -24.52 23.12
C LEU A 518 10.95 -25.38 24.40
N ALA A 519 11.36 -24.84 25.55
CA ALA A 519 11.34 -25.54 26.84
C ALA A 519 9.93 -26.07 27.22
N LYS A 520 8.88 -25.36 26.82
CA LYS A 520 7.48 -25.75 27.01
C LYS A 520 7.07 -27.00 26.23
N ASP A 521 7.78 -27.30 25.15
CA ASP A 521 7.52 -28.44 24.24
C ASP A 521 8.53 -29.58 24.47
N CYS A 522 9.35 -29.48 25.52
CA CYS A 522 10.39 -30.45 25.85
C CYS A 522 9.81 -31.66 26.58
N ARG A 523 10.21 -32.87 26.17
CA ARG A 523 9.79 -34.15 26.78
C ARG A 523 10.56 -34.52 28.06
N ILE A 524 11.43 -33.63 28.56
CA ILE A 524 12.26 -33.83 29.76
C ILE A 524 11.72 -32.90 30.87
N GLU A 525 11.73 -33.37 32.13
CA GLU A 525 11.20 -32.64 33.30
C GLU A 525 11.74 -31.20 33.42
N LYS A 526 10.87 -30.30 33.89
CA LYS A 526 11.15 -28.86 34.02
C LYS A 526 12.25 -28.61 35.05
N LYS A 527 13.30 -27.88 34.67
CA LYS A 527 14.16 -27.20 35.65
C LYS A 527 13.35 -26.08 36.31
N VAL A 528 13.32 -26.06 37.65
CA VAL A 528 12.55 -25.08 38.45
C VAL A 528 13.03 -23.65 38.17
N GLU A 529 12.08 -22.73 38.00
CA GLU A 529 12.26 -21.35 37.52
C GLU A 529 13.04 -20.43 38.47
N GLU A 530 14.01 -19.70 37.91
CA GLU A 530 14.20 -18.26 38.17
C GLU A 530 14.27 -17.54 36.83
N THR A 531 13.37 -16.57 36.65
CA THR A 531 13.04 -15.84 35.42
C THR A 531 14.23 -15.04 34.86
N THR A 532 14.52 -15.23 33.57
CA THR A 532 15.59 -14.52 32.84
C THR A 532 15.03 -13.91 31.54
N ASN A 533 15.14 -12.59 31.38
CA ASN A 533 14.85 -11.83 30.17
C ASN A 533 16.15 -11.48 29.43
N LEU A 534 16.13 -11.72 28.13
CA LEU A 534 17.18 -11.37 27.17
C LEU A 534 17.21 -9.87 26.86
N THR A 535 18.42 -9.32 26.69
CA THR A 535 18.72 -7.96 26.22
C THR A 535 19.18 -7.94 24.77
N LEU A 536 18.67 -7.00 23.96
CA LEU A 536 19.24 -6.62 22.66
C LEU A 536 20.05 -5.33 22.80
N GLU A 537 21.23 -5.31 22.20
CA GLU A 537 22.16 -4.17 22.21
C GLU A 537 21.78 -3.15 21.13
N ALA A 538 21.60 -1.88 21.51
CA ALA A 538 21.57 -0.77 20.56
C ALA A 538 22.97 -0.17 20.46
N GLU A 539 23.46 0.03 19.23
CA GLU A 539 24.68 0.76 18.95
C GLU A 539 24.54 2.22 19.43
N ALA A 540 25.56 2.67 20.16
CA ALA A 540 25.52 3.90 20.95
C ALA A 540 25.48 5.16 20.07
N ASN A 541 24.38 5.90 20.14
CA ASN A 541 24.38 7.32 19.79
C ASN A 541 24.82 8.13 21.03
N GLU A 542 25.92 8.86 20.88
CA GLU A 542 26.50 9.70 21.92
C GLU A 542 25.62 10.92 22.22
N GLY A 543 25.17 10.98 23.48
CA GLY A 543 24.57 12.16 24.10
C GLY A 543 23.11 11.92 24.44
N PHE A 544 22.79 11.83 25.74
CA PHE A 544 21.62 12.44 26.41
C PHE A 544 21.52 11.93 27.88
N LEU A 545 21.15 12.84 28.79
CA LEU A 545 20.80 12.73 30.23
C LEU A 545 21.54 11.74 31.18
N LEU A 546 22.61 12.24 31.82
CA LEU A 546 23.13 11.82 33.14
C LEU A 546 22.34 12.49 34.29
N MET A 547 21.11 12.08 34.52
CA MET A 547 20.35 12.62 35.65
C MET A 547 20.42 11.69 36.85
N ALA A 548 21.01 12.18 37.96
CA ALA A 548 21.07 11.48 39.23
C ALA A 548 19.68 10.95 39.63
N GLN A 549 19.59 9.64 39.91
CA GLN A 549 18.52 9.10 40.75
C GLN A 549 18.98 9.20 42.21
N ASN A 550 18.10 9.72 43.07
CA ASN A 550 18.43 9.99 44.47
C ASN A 550 18.17 8.81 45.42
N GLU A 551 17.83 7.61 44.94
CA GLU A 551 17.15 6.64 45.81
C GLU A 551 17.72 5.22 45.87
N ILE A 552 18.94 4.94 45.36
CA ILE A 552 19.59 3.63 45.61
C ILE A 552 21.08 3.83 45.93
N ASN A 553 21.40 3.89 47.22
CA ASN A 553 22.73 4.20 47.74
C ASN A 553 23.52 2.90 48.00
N THR A 554 24.00 2.24 46.95
CA THR A 554 25.10 1.28 47.05
C THR A 554 26.41 2.00 46.75
N ASN A 555 27.46 1.80 47.56
CA ASN A 555 28.74 2.52 47.45
C ASN A 555 29.32 2.51 46.02
N ASP A 556 29.09 1.44 45.27
CA ASP A 556 29.62 1.21 43.93
C ASP A 556 28.97 2.07 42.83
N ASN A 557 27.83 2.72 43.09
CA ASN A 557 27.09 3.56 42.12
C ASN A 557 27.51 5.04 42.15
N VAL A 558 28.44 5.39 43.03
CA VAL A 558 28.84 6.77 43.28
C VAL A 558 30.02 7.14 42.37
N TRP A 559 29.87 8.23 41.62
CA TRP A 559 30.90 8.81 40.76
C TRP A 559 31.22 10.24 41.17
N TYR A 560 32.50 10.52 41.42
CA TYR A 560 32.98 11.87 41.72
C TYR A 560 33.44 12.57 40.46
N LEU A 561 32.88 13.75 40.20
CA LEU A 561 33.26 14.60 39.08
C LEU A 561 34.52 15.38 39.47
N ASP A 562 35.64 15.04 38.83
CA ASP A 562 36.95 15.56 39.22
C ASP A 562 37.66 16.23 38.03
N SER A 563 38.04 17.49 38.21
CA SER A 563 38.84 18.24 37.25
C SER A 563 40.33 17.92 37.30
N GLY A 564 40.82 17.34 38.41
CA GLY A 564 42.21 16.91 38.58
C GLY A 564 42.51 15.53 38.00
N ALA A 565 41.49 14.75 37.68
CA ALA A 565 41.66 13.42 37.10
C ALA A 565 41.86 13.49 35.58
N SER A 566 42.90 12.83 35.06
CA SER A 566 43.15 12.73 33.61
C SER A 566 42.25 11.69 32.93
N ASN A 567 41.79 10.68 33.67
CA ASN A 567 41.00 9.58 33.12
C ASN A 567 39.79 9.24 34.00
N HIS A 568 38.74 8.69 33.37
CA HIS A 568 37.69 7.98 34.11
C HIS A 568 38.31 6.74 34.79
N MET A 569 38.00 6.52 36.06
CA MET A 569 38.57 5.42 36.83
C MET A 569 37.51 4.75 37.71
N CYS A 570 37.59 3.42 37.81
CA CYS A 570 36.67 2.61 38.61
C CYS A 570 37.44 1.47 39.30
N GLY A 571 37.16 1.24 40.58
CA GLY A 571 37.74 0.14 41.36
C GLY A 571 36.90 -1.13 41.39
N HIS A 572 35.69 -1.08 40.84
CA HIS A 572 34.72 -2.17 40.90
C HIS A 572 34.67 -2.92 39.57
N LYS A 573 35.45 -4.01 39.47
CA LYS A 573 35.56 -4.82 38.24
C LYS A 573 34.22 -5.27 37.66
N HIS A 574 33.25 -5.56 38.53
CA HIS A 574 31.93 -6.05 38.16
C HIS A 574 31.04 -5.00 37.46
N LEU A 575 31.45 -3.73 37.39
CA LEU A 575 30.72 -2.67 36.70
C LEU A 575 31.04 -2.59 35.20
N PHE A 576 32.12 -3.24 34.75
CA PHE A 576 32.56 -3.21 33.37
C PHE A 576 31.77 -4.21 32.51
N LYS A 577 31.20 -3.75 31.40
CA LYS A 577 30.56 -4.60 30.38
C LYS A 577 31.62 -5.43 29.63
N GLU A 578 32.66 -4.74 29.21
CA GLU A 578 33.79 -5.29 28.48
C GLU A 578 35.05 -4.59 28.99
N MET A 579 36.15 -5.32 29.08
CA MET A 579 37.41 -4.80 29.58
C MET A 579 38.59 -5.46 28.87
N ARG A 580 39.44 -4.64 28.26
CA ARG A 580 40.73 -5.05 27.71
C ARG A 580 41.78 -4.95 28.80
N LYS A 581 42.57 -6.01 29.01
CA LYS A 581 43.73 -5.96 29.92
C LYS A 581 44.77 -4.98 29.42
N ILE A 582 45.35 -4.23 30.36
CA ILE A 582 46.51 -3.37 30.11
C ILE A 582 47.68 -3.99 30.89
N GLU A 583 48.72 -4.40 30.17
CA GLU A 583 49.89 -5.05 30.78
C GLU A 583 50.80 -4.02 31.46
N ASP A 584 50.97 -2.84 30.84
CA ASP A 584 51.84 -1.75 31.27
C ASP A 584 51.12 -0.39 31.32
N GLY A 585 50.38 -0.15 32.42
CA GLY A 585 49.76 1.15 32.71
C GLY A 585 49.78 1.46 34.20
N ASN A 586 50.13 2.70 34.56
CA ASN A 586 50.07 3.19 35.93
C ASN A 586 49.37 4.55 35.97
N VAL A 587 48.59 4.81 37.01
CA VAL A 587 48.05 6.13 37.35
C VAL A 587 48.81 6.66 38.55
N SER A 588 49.27 7.92 38.47
CA SER A 588 49.86 8.63 39.59
C SER A 588 48.77 9.39 40.36
N PHE A 589 48.77 9.27 41.69
CA PHE A 589 47.89 10.04 42.57
C PHE A 589 48.61 11.30 43.09
N GLY A 590 47.85 12.22 43.69
CA GLY A 590 48.38 13.49 44.22
C GLY A 590 49.41 13.34 45.35
N ASP A 591 49.51 12.15 45.95
CA ASP A 591 50.53 11.78 46.95
C ASP A 591 51.80 11.17 46.32
N ALA A 592 51.95 11.26 44.99
CA ALA A 592 53.00 10.65 44.19
C ALA A 592 53.02 9.10 44.19
N SER A 593 52.03 8.44 44.81
CA SER A 593 51.86 7.00 44.68
C SER A 593 51.47 6.64 43.24
N LYS A 594 51.95 5.49 42.77
CA LYS A 594 51.59 4.93 41.46
C LYS A 594 50.85 3.63 41.67
N VAL A 595 49.65 3.55 41.09
CA VAL A 595 48.83 2.33 41.12
C VAL A 595 48.71 1.77 39.73
N LYS A 596 48.87 0.45 39.62
CA LYS A 596 48.76 -0.27 38.36
C LYS A 596 47.33 -0.23 37.83
N VAL A 597 47.18 0.10 36.56
CA VAL A 597 45.94 -0.04 35.80
C VAL A 597 45.92 -1.46 35.25
N GLU A 598 44.91 -2.24 35.61
CA GLU A 598 44.80 -3.63 35.16
C GLU A 598 43.95 -3.79 33.89
N GLY A 599 43.17 -2.77 33.53
CA GLY A 599 42.38 -2.80 32.30
C GLY A 599 41.74 -1.47 31.94
N LYS A 600 41.19 -1.43 30.73
CA LYS A 600 40.36 -0.33 30.23
C LYS A 600 39.11 -0.89 29.60
N GLY A 601 37.97 -0.26 29.86
CA GLY A 601 36.70 -0.77 29.38
C GLY A 601 35.55 0.23 29.42
N THR A 602 34.35 -0.31 29.27
CA THR A 602 33.10 0.46 29.18
C THR A 602 32.18 0.10 30.34
N ILE A 603 31.61 1.12 31.01
CA ILE A 603 30.61 0.95 32.07
C ILE A 603 29.26 1.45 31.57
N ARG A 604 28.19 0.65 31.79
CA ARG A 604 26.81 0.99 31.40
C ARG A 604 26.01 1.49 32.61
N TYR A 605 25.20 2.51 32.41
CA TYR A 605 24.34 3.08 33.43
C TYR A 605 22.93 3.38 32.90
N LEU A 606 21.94 3.35 33.78
CA LEU A 606 20.54 3.65 33.45
C LEU A 606 20.32 5.16 33.47
N GLN A 607 19.74 5.69 32.39
CA GLN A 607 19.33 7.08 32.25
C GLN A 607 17.92 7.29 32.82
N LYS A 608 17.52 8.56 33.03
CA LYS A 608 16.20 8.88 33.62
C LYS A 608 15.01 8.52 32.73
N ASP A 609 15.21 8.45 31.41
CA ASP A 609 14.21 8.04 30.43
C ASP A 609 14.15 6.52 30.23
N GLY A 610 14.92 5.75 31.01
CA GLY A 610 15.01 4.30 30.91
C GLY A 610 15.99 3.79 29.86
N LEU A 611 16.67 4.67 29.12
CA LEU A 611 17.72 4.28 28.18
C LEU A 611 19.01 3.87 28.91
N ILE A 612 19.88 3.13 28.22
CA ILE A 612 21.19 2.72 28.74
C ILE A 612 22.27 3.64 28.17
N GLY A 613 22.90 4.43 29.04
CA GLY A 613 24.10 5.20 28.70
C GLY A 613 25.38 4.39 28.92
N SER A 614 26.48 4.85 28.34
CA SER A 614 27.80 4.24 28.52
C SER A 614 28.89 5.26 28.81
N ILE A 615 29.74 4.98 29.79
CA ILE A 615 31.01 5.67 30.01
C ILE A 615 32.10 4.80 29.38
N GLN A 616 32.66 5.28 28.28
CA GLN A 616 33.76 4.61 27.58
C GLN A 616 35.12 5.04 28.14
N ASP A 617 36.15 4.25 27.84
CA ASP A 617 37.54 4.55 28.18
C ASP A 617 37.78 4.70 29.70
N VAL A 618 37.13 3.86 30.51
CA VAL A 618 37.31 3.82 31.96
C VAL A 618 38.47 2.91 32.33
N TYR A 619 39.40 3.39 33.13
CA TYR A 619 40.47 2.56 33.70
C TYR A 619 39.99 1.77 34.92
N TYR A 620 40.30 0.48 34.91
CA TYR A 620 40.15 -0.38 36.07
C TYR A 620 41.41 -0.28 36.92
N VAL A 621 41.26 0.29 38.11
CA VAL A 621 42.32 0.47 39.10
C VAL A 621 41.95 -0.34 40.34
N PRO A 622 42.55 -1.53 40.54
CA PRO A 622 42.26 -2.36 41.72
C PRO A 622 42.52 -1.56 43.00
N ASN A 623 41.64 -1.71 43.98
CA ASN A 623 41.67 -1.03 45.29
C ASN A 623 41.25 0.46 45.29
N LEU A 624 40.83 1.02 44.16
CA LEU A 624 40.20 2.35 44.15
C LEU A 624 38.85 2.30 44.88
N LYS A 625 38.70 3.06 45.96
CA LYS A 625 37.49 3.02 46.82
C LYS A 625 36.29 3.77 46.24
N THR A 626 36.52 4.70 45.32
CA THR A 626 35.50 5.60 44.77
C THR A 626 35.68 5.74 43.27
N ASN A 627 34.59 5.77 42.50
CA ASN A 627 34.68 5.96 41.05
C ASN A 627 34.89 7.44 40.72
N ILE A 628 35.66 7.71 39.68
CA ILE A 628 36.04 9.05 39.26
C ILE A 628 35.62 9.26 37.80
N LEU A 629 34.87 10.34 37.58
CA LEU A 629 34.49 10.82 36.26
C LEU A 629 35.34 12.06 35.92
N SER A 630 36.44 11.86 35.19
CA SER A 630 37.29 12.96 34.68
C SER A 630 36.52 13.99 33.86
N LEU A 631 36.50 15.23 34.34
CA LEU A 631 35.95 16.38 33.62
C LEU A 631 36.81 16.77 32.41
N GLY A 632 38.13 16.56 32.49
CA GLY A 632 39.04 16.78 31.37
C GLY A 632 38.75 15.83 30.21
N GLN A 633 38.53 14.55 30.49
CA GLN A 633 38.20 13.55 29.48
C GLN A 633 36.82 13.81 28.84
N LEU A 634 35.83 14.27 29.62
CA LEU A 634 34.53 14.70 29.08
C LEU A 634 34.68 15.91 28.14
N THR A 635 35.48 16.90 28.53
CA THR A 635 35.73 18.09 27.71
C THR A 635 36.43 17.74 26.40
N ALA A 636 37.41 16.80 26.44
CA ALA A 636 38.06 16.27 25.24
C ALA A 636 37.09 15.53 24.29
N LYS A 637 35.99 14.98 24.83
CA LYS A 637 34.89 14.36 24.06
C LYS A 637 33.79 15.36 23.64
N GLY A 638 34.03 16.66 23.79
CA GLY A 638 33.11 17.72 23.34
C GLY A 638 31.99 18.09 24.30
N TYR A 639 32.06 17.66 25.57
CA TYR A 639 31.12 18.12 26.59
C TYR A 639 31.50 19.52 27.08
N SER A 640 30.51 20.38 27.31
CA SER A 640 30.71 21.67 27.97
C SER A 640 30.36 21.58 29.45
N ILE A 641 31.23 22.18 30.28
CA ILE A 641 31.12 22.14 31.74
C ILE A 641 30.99 23.57 32.24
N LEU A 642 29.91 23.87 32.95
CA LEU A 642 29.67 25.16 33.57
C LEU A 642 29.48 24.96 35.08
N MET A 643 30.37 25.54 35.88
CA MET A 643 30.23 25.55 37.35
C MET A 643 29.76 26.93 37.79
N LYS A 644 28.55 27.05 38.33
CA LYS A 644 27.97 28.31 38.81
C LYS A 644 27.10 28.05 40.03
N GLU A 645 27.13 28.95 41.01
CA GLU A 645 26.24 28.90 42.19
C GLU A 645 26.25 27.54 42.90
N ARG A 646 27.45 26.95 43.09
CA ARG A 646 27.65 25.62 43.70
C ARG A 646 27.01 24.46 42.93
N ILE A 647 26.68 24.65 41.66
CA ILE A 647 26.12 23.63 40.77
C ILE A 647 27.06 23.43 39.57
N LEU A 648 27.30 22.18 39.20
CA LEU A 648 27.99 21.78 37.98
C LEU A 648 26.95 21.36 36.94
N TYR A 649 26.93 22.05 35.82
CA TYR A 649 26.14 21.73 34.63
C TYR A 649 27.04 21.08 33.59
N LEU A 650 26.69 19.87 33.17
CA LEU A 650 27.32 19.14 32.09
C LEU A 650 26.39 19.17 30.89
N LYS A 651 26.87 19.58 29.73
CA LYS A 651 26.11 19.54 28.46
C LYS A 651 26.88 18.77 27.41
N ASP A 652 26.15 18.05 26.55
CA ASP A 652 26.76 17.33 25.42
C ASP A 652 27.24 18.28 24.30
N LYS A 653 27.80 17.69 23.23
CA LYS A 653 28.28 18.39 22.03
C LYS A 653 27.21 19.15 21.25
N LEU A 654 25.94 18.82 21.45
CA LEU A 654 24.78 19.47 20.84
C LEU A 654 24.17 20.55 21.75
N GLY A 655 24.74 20.76 22.94
CA GLY A 655 24.32 21.77 23.92
C GLY A 655 23.21 21.32 24.87
N HIS A 656 22.83 20.05 24.87
CA HIS A 656 21.79 19.52 25.75
C HIS A 656 22.33 19.25 27.16
N LEU A 657 21.56 19.62 28.19
CA LEU A 657 21.92 19.38 29.58
C LEU A 657 21.90 17.87 29.88
N THR A 658 23.07 17.29 30.12
CA THR A 658 23.22 15.88 30.49
C THR A 658 23.21 15.70 31.99
N ALA A 659 23.95 16.49 32.77
CA ALA A 659 23.93 16.40 34.23
C ALA A 659 23.80 17.77 34.91
N ARG A 660 23.10 17.81 36.04
CA ARG A 660 23.09 18.93 36.99
C ARG A 660 23.43 18.38 38.37
N VAL A 661 24.63 18.71 38.87
CA VAL A 661 25.16 18.16 40.13
C VAL A 661 25.39 19.28 41.13
N GLU A 662 24.76 19.19 42.30
CA GLU A 662 24.98 20.14 43.39
C GLU A 662 26.23 19.76 44.21
N MET A 663 26.98 20.77 44.65
CA MET A 663 28.20 20.57 45.42
C MET A 663 27.88 20.16 46.86
N GLU A 664 28.45 19.06 47.32
CA GLU A 664 28.33 18.58 48.70
C GLU A 664 29.09 19.48 49.71
N ARG A 665 28.89 19.22 51.01
CA ARG A 665 29.55 19.96 52.12
C ARG A 665 31.07 19.89 52.07
N ASN A 666 31.62 18.78 51.55
CA ASN A 666 33.05 18.55 51.34
C ASN A 666 33.60 19.20 50.05
N ARG A 667 32.80 20.03 49.36
CA ARG A 667 33.12 20.71 48.10
C ARG A 667 33.30 19.79 46.88
N MET A 668 32.82 18.54 46.96
CA MET A 668 32.86 17.59 45.85
C MET A 668 31.53 17.57 45.09
N TYR A 669 31.59 17.23 43.81
CA TYR A 669 30.42 16.99 42.96
C TYR A 669 30.21 15.48 42.82
N LYS A 670 29.11 14.99 43.39
CA LYS A 670 28.78 13.56 43.41
C LYS A 670 27.61 13.25 42.48
N LEU A 671 27.81 12.28 41.59
CA LEU A 671 26.79 11.78 40.67
C LEU A 671 26.50 10.31 40.98
N ASN A 672 25.22 10.00 41.21
CA ASN A 672 24.78 8.62 41.39
C ASN A 672 24.37 8.05 40.03
N LEU A 673 25.12 7.04 39.56
CA LEU A 673 24.84 6.32 38.34
C LEU A 673 24.37 4.92 38.69
N ILE A 674 23.13 4.61 38.31
CA ILE A 674 22.59 3.27 38.51
C ILE A 674 23.22 2.37 37.46
N ASN A 675 24.12 1.51 37.92
CA ASN A 675 24.75 0.53 37.05
C ASN A 675 23.72 -0.51 36.63
N VAL A 676 23.65 -0.77 35.32
CA VAL A 676 22.77 -1.81 34.78
C VAL A 676 23.49 -3.16 34.94
N ARG A 677 23.12 -3.92 35.97
CA ARG A 677 23.44 -5.35 36.05
C ARG A 677 22.48 -6.12 35.13
N GLU A 678 22.86 -7.31 34.67
CA GLU A 678 22.06 -8.21 33.81
C GLU A 678 20.74 -8.68 34.48
N LYS A 679 19.84 -7.74 34.77
CA LYS A 679 18.51 -7.93 35.32
C LYS A 679 17.53 -7.10 34.49
N CYS A 680 17.14 -7.67 33.36
CA CYS A 680 15.75 -7.79 32.94
C CYS A 680 14.82 -6.62 33.31
N LEU A 681 15.01 -5.44 32.70
CA LEU A 681 14.04 -4.35 32.80
C LEU A 681 12.95 -4.54 31.73
N GLN A 682 11.70 -4.68 32.18
CA GLN A 682 10.54 -4.33 31.37
C GLN A 682 10.69 -2.85 31.00
N VAL A 683 10.89 -2.56 29.72
CA VAL A 683 10.72 -1.18 29.24
C VAL A 683 9.22 -0.91 29.24
N ASN A 684 8.77 -0.16 30.23
CA ASN A 684 7.46 0.47 30.19
C ASN A 684 7.58 1.62 29.17
N VAL A 685 7.33 1.32 27.88
CA VAL A 685 7.35 2.31 26.79
C VAL A 685 6.07 3.14 26.90
N GLU A 686 6.01 4.02 27.90
CA GLU A 686 4.93 4.99 28.03
C GLU A 686 5.09 6.15 27.02
N ASP A 687 6.30 6.33 26.44
CA ASP A 687 6.55 7.34 25.42
C ASP A 687 6.25 6.81 24.00
N LYS A 688 5.13 7.29 23.43
CA LYS A 688 4.71 7.01 22.04
C LYS A 688 5.83 7.33 21.03
N ALA A 689 6.63 8.37 21.23
CA ALA A 689 7.66 8.74 20.25
C ALA A 689 8.76 7.67 20.17
N SER A 690 9.14 7.07 21.29
CA SER A 690 10.11 5.98 21.35
C SER A 690 9.59 4.67 20.74
N LEU A 691 8.29 4.37 20.91
CA LEU A 691 7.63 3.27 20.21
C LEU A 691 7.65 3.47 18.68
N TRP A 692 7.39 4.70 18.20
CA TRP A 692 7.41 5.03 16.78
C TRP A 692 8.83 5.06 16.18
N HIS A 693 9.82 5.52 16.94
CA HIS A 693 11.23 5.50 16.54
C HIS A 693 11.71 4.07 16.24
N LEU A 694 11.39 3.10 17.11
CA LEU A 694 11.74 1.70 16.90
C LEU A 694 10.97 1.04 15.75
N ARG A 695 9.71 1.42 15.55
CA ARG A 695 8.87 0.84 14.50
C ARG A 695 9.26 1.31 13.09
N PHE A 696 9.71 2.54 12.91
CA PHE A 696 10.09 3.08 11.59
C PHE A 696 11.59 3.02 11.28
N GLY A 697 12.37 2.15 11.96
CA GLY A 697 13.79 2.01 11.65
C GLY A 697 14.63 3.22 12.06
N HIS A 698 14.45 3.71 13.29
CA HIS A 698 15.28 4.76 13.90
C HIS A 698 15.15 6.17 13.28
N LEU A 699 13.95 6.56 12.82
CA LEU A 699 13.67 7.94 12.39
C LEU A 699 14.00 8.97 13.49
N HIS A 700 14.62 10.09 13.10
CA HIS A 700 15.10 11.14 14.00
C HIS A 700 13.99 11.70 14.91
N HIS A 701 14.18 11.67 16.24
CA HIS A 701 13.17 12.08 17.24
C HIS A 701 12.63 13.51 17.08
N ALA A 702 13.41 14.44 16.51
CA ALA A 702 12.94 15.79 16.24
C ALA A 702 11.83 15.87 15.18
N GLY A 703 11.74 14.89 14.26
CA GLY A 703 10.61 14.77 13.33
C GLY A 703 9.37 14.19 14.03
N LEU A 704 9.57 13.28 14.99
CA LEU A 704 8.49 12.63 15.75
C LEU A 704 7.83 13.55 16.79
N ARG A 705 8.52 14.61 17.25
CA ARG A 705 7.99 15.58 18.23
C ARG A 705 7.28 16.79 17.61
N ARG A 706 7.26 16.91 16.28
CA ARG A 706 6.54 17.99 15.55
C ARG A 706 5.18 17.57 14.99
N CYS A 707 4.71 16.36 15.31
CA CYS A 707 3.44 15.78 14.84
C CYS A 707 2.46 15.54 15.99
#